data_AF-A0AAV6I7X5-F1
#
_entry.id   AF-A0AAV6I7X5-F1
#
_cell.length_a   1.000
_cell.length_b   1.000
_cell.length_c   1.000
_cell.angle_alpha   90.00
_cell.angle_beta   90.00
_cell.angle_gamma   90.00
#
_symmetry.space_group_name_H-M   'P 1'
#
loop_
_entity.id
_entity.type
_entity.pdbx_description
1 polymer ?
#
loop_
_entity_poly.entity_id
_entity_poly.type
_entity_poly.pdbx_seq_one_letter_code
_entity_poly.pdbx_strand_id
1 'polypeptide(L)'
;MEVSADLAKMEEQQQSPRRRQKGGLMTMPFIIANEGLEKLASYGLLSNMILYLMEEYHIGVIEGTNILFFWSAATNFFPLFGAFISDSYLGRFLTIGLGSIFSLLGMVLLWMTTVIPQARPPYCNQLKGESCKSPTGSQYVTLLFSFVLMSIGAGGIRPCSLAFGANQVDQRDNPNNKQVLEKFFSWYYAAISISVIIALTVIVYIQDNAGWKVGFGVPAILMFLSALAFFIASPFYIKQKATMSLFTNFARVIVVCIKNIKVAFPSDESNLRYHRMSDSTLSKPTRKLRFLNKACIIRNPEGITPEGEASNAWSLCTVDQVEELKSLIRVMPLWSSSIMMSVNISQATFQFLQAQSMNRHLTPRFQIPAGSFSVFILIGIVMWIFLYDRIIIPVASKIRGKPFSVGVKVRMGVGLFCSFLAMVVAATVEHYRKRKALESGYYNNPIGVVHMSAMLLVPQYLLMGVAEALNVIASNEFFYSELPKSMSSMALALSGLGLGVGSLLASLILSTVEKVTKRGGKGSWISNNINQSHYESYYWLLSIMSLVNVLYFILCSWAYGPCADQGFSKVLFDREGFFKLNDKGEDLKEELHLKGSGVKNGEEKSKEDENDFILPDGLMRVDGGQAIVPNVIKAVEVARRRGILVIWVVREHDPLGRDVELFRQHLYSSEKAGPTSKGSLGAELVDGLVIKEGDYKVVKTRFSAFFATHLNSFLKTAGINSLVVVGVQTPNCIRQTVFDAVALDYKYVAVIVDGTAAATPDIHFGRLS
;
A
#
# COMPACT_ATOMS: atom_id res chain seq x y z
N MET A 1 -6.12 -42.15 -51.07
CA MET A 1 -5.72 -40.85 -51.65
C MET A 1 -6.37 -39.66 -50.92
N GLU A 2 -7.49 -39.85 -50.21
CA GLU A 2 -8.13 -38.79 -49.40
C GLU A 2 -7.43 -38.51 -48.06
N VAL A 3 -6.79 -39.50 -47.43
CA VAL A 3 -6.08 -39.31 -46.14
C VAL A 3 -4.85 -38.39 -46.26
N SER A 4 -4.21 -38.35 -47.44
CA SER A 4 -3.06 -37.47 -47.70
C SER A 4 -3.48 -36.01 -47.93
N ALA A 5 -4.66 -35.78 -48.49
CA ALA A 5 -5.21 -34.44 -48.70
C ALA A 5 -5.69 -33.80 -47.37
N ASP A 6 -6.18 -34.61 -46.43
CA ASP A 6 -6.55 -34.14 -45.09
C ASP A 6 -5.33 -33.91 -44.19
N LEU A 7 -4.25 -34.70 -44.34
CA LEU A 7 -2.97 -34.44 -43.68
C LEU A 7 -2.29 -33.15 -44.20
N ALA A 8 -2.35 -32.89 -45.51
CA ALA A 8 -1.85 -31.64 -46.08
C ALA A 8 -2.68 -30.42 -45.64
N LYS A 9 -4.01 -30.58 -45.47
CA LYS A 9 -4.88 -29.53 -44.89
C LYS A 9 -4.69 -29.33 -43.39
N MET A 10 -4.32 -30.36 -42.64
CA MET A 10 -3.99 -30.24 -41.21
C MET A 10 -2.62 -29.59 -40.98
N GLU A 11 -1.65 -29.77 -41.88
CA GLU A 11 -0.36 -29.05 -41.82
C GLU A 11 -0.46 -27.58 -42.28
N GLU A 12 -1.37 -27.23 -43.19
CA GLU A 12 -1.62 -25.82 -43.56
C GLU A 12 -2.39 -25.02 -42.50
N GLN A 13 -3.13 -25.68 -41.59
CA GLN A 13 -3.83 -24.99 -40.49
C GLN A 13 -2.97 -24.72 -39.23
N GLN A 14 -1.71 -25.17 -39.21
CA GLN A 14 -0.78 -24.96 -38.09
C GLN A 14 0.28 -23.88 -38.33
N GLN A 15 0.13 -23.07 -39.37
CA GLN A 15 0.78 -21.76 -39.46
C GLN A 15 -0.25 -20.66 -39.23
N SER A 16 -0.72 -20.54 -37.98
CA SER A 16 -1.21 -19.23 -37.53
C SER A 16 -0.09 -18.22 -37.76
N PRO A 17 -0.33 -17.06 -38.41
CA PRO A 17 0.71 -16.05 -38.56
C PRO A 17 1.25 -15.77 -37.16
N ARG A 18 2.58 -15.91 -36.94
CA ARG A 18 3.24 -15.63 -35.65
C ARG A 18 2.61 -14.37 -35.05
N ARG A 19 1.63 -14.54 -34.15
CA ARG A 19 0.94 -13.39 -33.55
C ARG A 19 2.04 -12.65 -32.83
N ARG A 20 2.32 -11.40 -33.23
CA ARG A 20 3.29 -10.54 -32.56
C ARG A 20 3.09 -10.68 -31.06
N GLN A 21 4.13 -11.13 -30.36
CA GLN A 21 4.07 -11.33 -28.92
C GLN A 21 3.70 -10.00 -28.28
N LYS A 22 2.54 -9.95 -27.63
CA LYS A 22 2.03 -8.76 -26.92
C LYS A 22 2.47 -8.83 -25.47
N GLY A 23 2.75 -7.68 -24.88
CA GLY A 23 3.25 -7.54 -23.52
C GLY A 23 4.72 -7.92 -23.40
N GLY A 24 5.11 -8.27 -22.17
CA GLY A 24 6.47 -8.59 -21.80
C GLY A 24 7.34 -7.36 -21.58
N LEU A 25 8.62 -7.64 -21.27
CA LEU A 25 9.64 -6.65 -20.92
C LEU A 25 9.83 -5.56 -21.98
N MET A 26 9.55 -5.85 -23.26
CA MET A 26 9.66 -4.87 -24.35
C MET A 26 8.75 -3.65 -24.18
N THR A 27 7.66 -3.78 -23.43
CA THR A 27 6.71 -2.69 -23.18
C THR A 27 7.13 -1.78 -22.02
N MET A 28 8.01 -2.26 -21.13
CA MET A 28 8.40 -1.53 -19.92
C MET A 28 9.01 -0.15 -20.21
N PRO A 29 9.97 0.01 -21.14
CA PRO A 29 10.60 1.31 -21.38
C PRO A 29 9.58 2.37 -21.81
N PHE A 30 8.60 2.01 -22.64
CA PHE A 30 7.57 2.94 -23.12
C PHE A 30 6.62 3.39 -22.01
N ILE A 31 6.23 2.47 -21.12
CA ILE A 31 5.33 2.77 -20.01
C ILE A 31 6.02 3.62 -18.96
N ILE A 32 7.26 3.25 -18.61
CA ILE A 32 8.08 4.01 -17.65
C ILE A 32 8.41 5.39 -18.21
N ALA A 33 8.77 5.49 -19.50
CA ALA A 33 9.04 6.77 -20.13
C ALA A 33 7.78 7.66 -20.18
N ASN A 34 6.63 7.10 -20.57
CA ASN A 34 5.38 7.86 -20.56
C ASN A 34 5.04 8.38 -19.15
N GLU A 35 5.08 7.52 -18.13
CA GLU A 35 4.78 7.98 -16.77
C GLU A 35 5.82 9.00 -16.26
N GLY A 36 7.11 8.74 -16.51
CA GLY A 36 8.18 9.63 -16.10
C GLY A 36 8.09 11.01 -16.76
N LEU A 37 7.77 11.08 -18.05
CA LEU A 37 7.61 12.33 -18.80
C LEU A 37 6.35 13.10 -18.37
N GLU A 38 5.23 12.40 -18.14
CA GLU A 38 4.02 13.02 -17.58
C GLU A 38 4.29 13.64 -16.21
N LYS A 39 4.95 12.91 -15.30
CA LYS A 39 5.28 13.40 -13.96
C LYS A 39 6.20 14.60 -14.02
N LEU A 40 7.22 14.53 -14.87
CA LEU A 40 8.15 15.61 -15.11
C LEU A 40 7.43 16.88 -15.58
N ALA A 41 6.53 16.76 -16.56
CA ALA A 41 5.75 17.89 -17.09
C ALA A 41 4.76 18.46 -16.04
N SER A 42 3.97 17.61 -15.39
CA SER A 42 2.93 18.01 -14.43
C SER A 42 3.52 18.70 -13.18
N TYR A 43 4.55 18.12 -12.55
CA TYR A 43 5.18 18.72 -11.36
C TYR A 43 5.99 19.98 -11.68
N GLY A 44 6.52 20.09 -12.90
CA GLY A 44 7.26 21.27 -13.35
C GLY A 44 6.40 22.53 -13.44
N LEU A 45 5.08 22.38 -13.68
CA LEU A 45 4.16 23.52 -13.76
C LEU A 45 3.67 24.01 -12.39
N LEU A 46 3.67 23.17 -11.35
CA LEU A 46 3.05 23.49 -10.07
C LEU A 46 3.83 24.54 -9.26
N SER A 47 5.16 24.42 -9.20
CA SER A 47 5.97 25.14 -8.20
C SER A 47 5.95 26.66 -8.34
N ASN A 48 6.00 27.16 -9.58
CA ASN A 48 6.07 28.59 -9.87
C ASN A 48 4.71 29.19 -10.26
N MET A 49 3.63 28.40 -10.31
CA MET A 49 2.35 28.86 -10.85
C MET A 49 1.80 30.08 -10.12
N ILE A 50 2.00 30.18 -8.79
CA ILE A 50 1.55 31.37 -8.05
C ILE A 50 2.20 32.66 -8.58
N LEU A 51 3.49 32.61 -8.94
CA LEU A 51 4.22 33.75 -9.47
C LEU A 51 3.66 34.14 -10.84
N TYR A 52 3.28 33.17 -11.66
CA TYR A 52 2.57 33.43 -12.91
C TYR A 52 1.22 34.12 -12.69
N LEU A 53 0.42 33.65 -11.74
CA LEU A 53 -0.88 34.25 -11.42
C LEU A 53 -0.76 35.68 -10.90
N MET A 54 0.26 35.94 -10.06
CA MET A 54 0.48 37.25 -9.45
C MET A 54 1.12 38.25 -10.42
N GLU A 55 2.15 37.86 -11.16
CA GLU A 55 2.93 38.78 -12.00
C GLU A 55 2.34 38.96 -13.40
N GLU A 56 1.76 37.90 -14.00
CA GLU A 56 1.30 37.96 -15.40
C GLU A 56 -0.22 38.11 -15.51
N TYR A 57 -0.97 37.56 -14.54
CA TYR A 57 -2.43 37.70 -14.48
C TYR A 57 -2.89 38.78 -13.48
N HIS A 58 -1.98 39.37 -12.70
CA HIS A 58 -2.27 40.40 -11.70
C HIS A 58 -3.35 39.98 -10.68
N ILE A 59 -3.43 38.67 -10.39
CA ILE A 59 -4.36 38.11 -9.41
C ILE A 59 -3.73 38.22 -8.01
N GLY A 60 -4.51 38.63 -7.02
CA GLY A 60 -4.03 38.73 -5.65
C GLY A 60 -3.63 37.37 -5.06
N VAL A 61 -2.73 37.36 -4.07
CA VAL A 61 -2.17 36.12 -3.51
C VAL A 61 -3.25 35.18 -2.98
N ILE A 62 -4.33 35.70 -2.38
CA ILE A 62 -5.40 34.89 -1.80
C ILE A 62 -6.21 34.20 -2.91
N GLU A 63 -6.65 34.97 -3.90
CA GLU A 63 -7.40 34.44 -5.04
C GLU A 63 -6.54 33.45 -5.84
N GLY A 64 -5.28 33.79 -6.11
CA GLY A 64 -4.34 32.91 -6.80
C GLY A 64 -4.11 31.60 -6.06
N THR A 65 -3.91 31.65 -4.73
CA THR A 65 -3.74 30.45 -3.91
C THR A 65 -4.99 29.58 -3.91
N ASN A 66 -6.19 30.19 -3.85
CA ASN A 66 -7.45 29.45 -3.95
C ASN A 66 -7.63 28.77 -5.31
N ILE A 67 -7.27 29.44 -6.41
CA ILE A 67 -7.27 28.82 -7.75
C ILE A 67 -6.37 27.57 -7.76
N LEU A 68 -5.17 27.65 -7.17
CA LEU A 68 -4.25 26.51 -7.08
C LEU A 68 -4.79 25.39 -6.18
N PHE A 69 -5.47 25.74 -5.08
CA PHE A 69 -6.16 24.75 -4.25
C PHE A 69 -7.28 24.03 -5.02
N PHE A 70 -8.08 24.76 -5.79
CA PHE A 70 -9.12 24.14 -6.63
C PHE A 70 -8.53 23.28 -7.75
N TRP A 71 -7.44 23.72 -8.38
CA TRP A 71 -6.74 22.92 -9.38
C TRP A 71 -6.16 21.63 -8.77
N SER A 72 -5.50 21.73 -7.61
CA SER A 72 -4.99 20.57 -6.86
C SER A 72 -6.13 19.64 -6.44
N ALA A 73 -7.24 20.18 -5.94
CA ALA A 73 -8.42 19.41 -5.58
C ALA A 73 -8.95 18.62 -6.80
N ALA A 74 -9.21 19.30 -7.91
CA ALA A 74 -9.69 18.69 -9.14
C ALA A 74 -8.74 17.57 -9.61
N THR A 75 -7.43 17.85 -9.68
CA THR A 75 -6.40 16.89 -10.10
C THR A 75 -6.37 15.62 -9.24
N ASN A 76 -6.77 15.71 -7.97
CA ASN A 76 -6.82 14.59 -7.03
C ASN A 76 -8.21 13.90 -6.95
N PHE A 77 -9.29 14.55 -7.36
CA PHE A 77 -10.64 13.94 -7.46
C PHE A 77 -10.86 13.19 -8.78
N PHE A 78 -10.42 13.75 -9.91
CA PHE A 78 -10.62 13.15 -11.24
C PHE A 78 -10.09 11.72 -11.39
N PRO A 79 -9.01 11.27 -10.72
CA PRO A 79 -8.58 9.87 -10.73
C PRO A 79 -9.66 8.87 -10.30
N LEU A 80 -10.58 9.25 -9.40
CA LEU A 80 -11.69 8.38 -9.00
C LEU A 80 -12.65 8.13 -10.18
N PHE A 81 -12.95 9.18 -10.93
CA PHE A 81 -13.77 9.10 -12.13
C PHE A 81 -13.05 8.34 -13.25
N GLY A 82 -11.75 8.59 -13.44
CA GLY A 82 -10.94 7.88 -14.41
C GLY A 82 -10.85 6.38 -14.13
N ALA A 83 -10.66 5.98 -12.87
CA ALA A 83 -10.69 4.59 -12.46
C ALA A 83 -12.06 3.94 -12.77
N PHE A 84 -13.16 4.60 -12.39
CA PHE A 84 -14.51 4.11 -12.67
C PHE A 84 -14.79 3.93 -14.17
N ILE A 85 -14.43 4.91 -15.00
CA ILE A 85 -14.59 4.88 -16.46
C ILE A 85 -13.73 3.77 -17.07
N SER A 86 -12.49 3.64 -16.58
CA SER A 86 -11.55 2.63 -17.06
C SER A 86 -12.02 1.21 -16.79
N ASP A 87 -12.42 0.95 -15.55
CA ASP A 87 -12.84 -0.38 -15.16
C ASP A 87 -14.20 -0.72 -15.77
N SER A 88 -15.17 0.21 -15.79
CA SER A 88 -16.56 -0.07 -16.22
C SER A 88 -16.78 -0.08 -17.74
N TYR A 89 -16.08 0.76 -18.51
CA TYR A 89 -16.44 1.04 -19.91
C TYR A 89 -15.26 0.97 -20.88
N LEU A 90 -14.25 1.83 -20.70
CA LEU A 90 -13.25 2.11 -21.74
C LEU A 90 -12.03 1.17 -21.71
N GLY A 91 -11.78 0.52 -20.58
CA GLY A 91 -10.52 -0.18 -20.32
C GLY A 91 -9.35 0.77 -20.04
N ARG A 92 -8.25 0.22 -19.48
CA ARG A 92 -7.07 0.99 -19.04
C ARG A 92 -6.33 1.69 -20.17
N PHE A 93 -6.13 1.02 -21.30
CA PHE A 93 -5.40 1.58 -22.44
C PHE A 93 -6.05 2.85 -22.99
N LEU A 94 -7.35 2.82 -23.25
CA LEU A 94 -8.06 3.96 -23.85
C LEU A 94 -8.19 5.11 -22.84
N THR A 95 -8.39 4.80 -21.56
CA THR A 95 -8.48 5.82 -20.50
C THR A 95 -7.17 6.59 -20.32
N ILE A 96 -6.02 5.88 -20.35
CA ILE A 96 -4.69 6.52 -20.34
C ILE A 96 -4.51 7.35 -21.62
N GLY A 97 -4.82 6.79 -22.79
CA GLY A 97 -4.64 7.49 -24.07
C GLY A 97 -5.44 8.80 -24.16
N LEU A 98 -6.72 8.78 -23.78
CA LEU A 98 -7.57 9.97 -23.71
C LEU A 98 -7.06 10.94 -22.63
N GLY A 99 -6.66 10.42 -21.46
CA GLY A 99 -6.08 11.22 -20.39
C GLY A 99 -4.82 11.97 -20.85
N SER A 100 -3.92 11.30 -21.59
CA SER A 100 -2.72 11.92 -22.16
C SER A 100 -3.06 13.04 -23.15
N ILE A 101 -4.10 12.87 -23.98
CA ILE A 101 -4.56 13.90 -24.90
C ILE A 101 -5.12 15.10 -24.13
N PHE A 102 -5.99 14.89 -23.14
CA PHE A 102 -6.55 15.99 -22.32
C PHE A 102 -5.46 16.75 -21.56
N SER A 103 -4.48 16.03 -20.98
CA SER A 103 -3.34 16.64 -20.31
C SER A 103 -2.51 17.51 -21.26
N LEU A 104 -2.18 16.97 -22.44
CA LEU A 104 -1.47 17.71 -23.48
C LEU A 104 -2.23 18.96 -23.93
N LEU A 105 -3.54 18.84 -24.20
CA LEU A 105 -4.37 19.98 -24.59
C LEU A 105 -4.40 21.06 -23.50
N GLY A 106 -4.50 20.66 -22.24
CA GLY A 106 -4.44 21.59 -21.11
C GLY A 106 -3.09 22.32 -21.01
N MET A 107 -1.97 21.59 -21.13
CA MET A 107 -0.63 22.19 -21.10
C MET A 107 -0.35 23.07 -22.31
N VAL A 108 -0.79 22.68 -23.51
CA VAL A 108 -0.68 23.51 -24.72
C VAL A 108 -1.51 24.77 -24.55
N LEU A 109 -2.75 24.66 -24.06
CA LEU A 109 -3.60 25.83 -23.84
C LEU A 109 -2.96 26.81 -22.84
N LEU A 110 -2.41 26.30 -21.73
CA LEU A 110 -1.66 27.10 -20.77
C LEU A 110 -0.43 27.73 -21.42
N TRP A 111 0.34 26.99 -22.23
CA TRP A 111 1.47 27.55 -22.95
C TRP A 111 1.06 28.67 -23.92
N MET A 112 -0.05 28.51 -24.64
CA MET A 112 -0.58 29.53 -25.56
C MET A 112 -0.91 30.85 -24.86
N THR A 113 -1.28 30.84 -23.57
CA THR A 113 -1.50 32.08 -22.79
C THR A 113 -0.23 32.93 -22.66
N THR A 114 0.95 32.33 -22.77
CA THR A 114 2.24 33.03 -22.75
C THR A 114 2.71 33.46 -24.14
N VAL A 115 2.29 32.74 -25.18
CA VAL A 115 2.70 32.98 -26.57
C VAL A 115 1.84 34.07 -27.21
N ILE A 116 0.52 34.04 -26.99
CA ILE A 116 -0.45 35.00 -27.53
C ILE A 116 -0.59 36.18 -26.55
N PRO A 117 -0.13 37.39 -26.89
CA PRO A 117 -0.17 38.52 -25.97
C PRO A 117 -1.59 38.91 -25.52
N GLN A 118 -2.59 38.71 -26.38
CA GLN A 118 -4.00 39.03 -26.08
C GLN A 118 -4.67 38.03 -25.14
N ALA A 119 -4.08 36.84 -24.95
CA ALA A 119 -4.62 35.78 -24.09
C ALA A 119 -4.36 36.02 -22.60
N ARG A 120 -3.61 37.07 -22.25
CA ARG A 120 -3.33 37.51 -20.89
C ARG A 120 -3.45 39.04 -20.74
N PRO A 121 -3.55 39.57 -19.53
CA PRO A 121 -3.53 41.02 -19.30
C PRO A 121 -2.31 41.70 -19.93
N PRO A 122 -2.43 42.97 -20.35
CA PRO A 122 -1.28 43.72 -20.81
C PRO A 122 -0.27 43.90 -19.66
N TYR A 123 1.01 43.84 -19.99
CA TYR A 123 2.08 44.08 -19.03
C TYR A 123 1.93 45.46 -18.40
N CYS A 124 2.03 45.51 -17.07
CA CYS A 124 2.04 46.73 -16.28
C CYS A 124 3.14 46.63 -15.23
N ASN A 125 3.74 47.76 -14.88
CA ASN A 125 4.75 47.82 -13.84
C ASN A 125 4.20 48.45 -12.57
N GLN A 126 3.78 47.62 -11.61
CA GLN A 126 3.28 48.07 -10.30
C GLN A 126 4.30 48.92 -9.53
N LEU A 127 5.62 48.72 -9.74
CA LEU A 127 6.68 49.49 -9.10
C LEU A 127 6.77 50.92 -9.62
N LYS A 128 6.28 51.19 -10.84
CA LYS A 128 6.19 52.54 -11.40
C LYS A 128 4.87 53.24 -11.06
N GLY A 129 4.02 52.62 -10.23
CA GLY A 129 2.71 53.15 -9.88
C GLY A 129 1.65 53.00 -10.97
N GLU A 130 1.88 52.13 -11.96
CA GLU A 130 0.89 51.86 -13.01
C GLU A 130 -0.28 51.04 -12.48
N SER A 131 -1.51 51.49 -12.73
CA SER A 131 -2.72 50.75 -12.40
C SER A 131 -2.87 49.54 -13.31
N CYS A 132 -2.53 48.36 -12.81
CA CYS A 132 -2.69 47.10 -13.52
C CYS A 132 -4.16 46.76 -13.77
N LYS A 133 -4.47 46.35 -15.00
CA LYS A 133 -5.82 45.87 -15.35
C LYS A 133 -5.96 44.42 -14.91
N SER A 134 -7.08 44.13 -14.22
CA SER A 134 -7.52 42.77 -13.93
C SER A 134 -7.79 41.98 -15.23
N PRO A 135 -7.67 40.65 -15.20
CA PRO A 135 -7.92 39.82 -16.39
C PRO A 135 -9.35 39.93 -16.86
N THR A 136 -9.53 39.93 -18.18
CA THR A 136 -10.88 39.87 -18.76
C THR A 136 -11.50 38.51 -18.48
N GLY A 137 -12.84 38.43 -18.50
CA GLY A 137 -13.54 37.16 -18.28
C GLY A 137 -13.08 36.04 -19.22
N SER A 138 -12.76 36.36 -20.48
CA SER A 138 -12.24 35.38 -21.44
C SER A 138 -10.82 34.89 -21.11
N GLN A 139 -9.93 35.78 -20.67
CA GLN A 139 -8.57 35.42 -20.25
C GLN A 139 -8.60 34.51 -19.01
N TYR A 140 -9.47 34.84 -18.05
CA TYR A 140 -9.67 34.06 -16.84
C TYR A 140 -10.26 32.66 -17.13
N VAL A 141 -11.29 32.59 -17.97
CA VAL A 141 -11.88 31.30 -18.39
C VAL A 141 -10.87 30.45 -19.14
N THR A 142 -10.05 31.04 -20.03
CA THR A 142 -9.01 30.31 -20.76
C THR A 142 -8.00 29.67 -19.82
N LEU A 143 -7.52 30.43 -18.82
CA LEU A 143 -6.61 29.93 -17.80
C LEU A 143 -7.24 28.79 -16.99
N LEU A 144 -8.43 28.98 -16.44
CA LEU A 144 -9.10 27.94 -15.64
C LEU A 144 -9.43 26.70 -16.46
N PHE A 145 -9.83 26.87 -17.72
CA PHE A 145 -10.10 25.76 -18.62
C PHE A 145 -8.85 24.91 -18.86
N SER A 146 -7.67 25.52 -18.95
CA SER A 146 -6.40 24.79 -19.03
C SER A 146 -6.16 23.90 -17.80
N PHE A 147 -6.44 24.41 -16.60
CA PHE A 147 -6.30 23.65 -15.34
C PHE A 147 -7.29 22.49 -15.25
N VAL A 148 -8.52 22.69 -15.70
CA VAL A 148 -9.54 21.64 -15.75
C VAL A 148 -9.14 20.53 -16.73
N LEU A 149 -8.69 20.88 -17.94
CA LEU A 149 -8.22 19.91 -18.93
C LEU A 149 -7.04 19.07 -18.40
N MET A 150 -6.06 19.71 -17.77
CA MET A 150 -4.95 19.00 -17.12
C MET A 150 -5.43 18.08 -15.99
N SER A 151 -6.42 18.52 -15.19
CA SER A 151 -6.99 17.71 -14.11
C SER A 151 -7.72 16.47 -14.64
N ILE A 152 -8.51 16.62 -15.71
CA ILE A 152 -9.16 15.50 -16.41
C ILE A 152 -8.10 14.53 -16.96
N GLY A 153 -7.04 15.08 -17.57
CA GLY A 153 -5.93 14.30 -18.09
C GLY A 153 -5.23 13.47 -17.01
N ALA A 154 -4.85 14.10 -15.91
CA ALA A 154 -4.31 13.44 -14.73
C ALA A 154 -5.26 12.37 -14.18
N GLY A 155 -6.56 12.61 -14.23
CA GLY A 155 -7.59 11.66 -13.83
C GLY A 155 -7.63 10.38 -14.65
N GLY A 156 -7.39 10.46 -15.96
CA GLY A 156 -7.32 9.26 -16.81
C GLY A 156 -6.02 8.48 -16.63
N ILE A 157 -4.90 9.18 -16.49
CA ILE A 157 -3.54 8.59 -16.48
C ILE A 157 -3.24 7.93 -15.13
N ARG A 158 -3.25 8.71 -14.04
CA ARG A 158 -2.70 8.32 -12.74
C ARG A 158 -3.29 7.02 -12.14
N PRO A 159 -4.62 6.79 -12.15
CA PRO A 159 -5.16 5.56 -11.56
C PRO A 159 -4.90 4.31 -12.42
N CYS A 160 -4.60 4.50 -13.72
CA CYS A 160 -4.52 3.41 -14.68
C CYS A 160 -3.09 3.00 -15.01
N SER A 161 -2.13 3.92 -15.03
CA SER A 161 -0.76 3.68 -15.55
C SER A 161 -0.03 2.53 -14.87
N LEU A 162 0.06 2.53 -13.54
CA LEU A 162 0.77 1.51 -12.77
C LEU A 162 0.16 0.12 -13.02
N ALA A 163 -1.17 0.03 -12.94
CA ALA A 163 -1.91 -1.21 -13.13
C ALA A 163 -1.85 -1.69 -14.59
N PHE A 164 -1.85 -0.78 -15.55
CA PHE A 164 -1.68 -1.09 -16.97
C PHE A 164 -0.27 -1.63 -17.26
N GLY A 165 0.76 -1.06 -16.65
CA GLY A 165 2.15 -1.50 -16.75
C GLY A 165 2.37 -2.88 -16.13
N ALA A 166 1.84 -3.11 -14.92
CA ALA A 166 1.87 -4.41 -14.26
C ALA A 166 1.24 -5.50 -15.13
N ASN A 167 0.09 -5.22 -15.75
CA ASN A 167 -0.60 -6.14 -16.66
C ASN A 167 0.21 -6.52 -17.90
N GLN A 168 1.20 -5.71 -18.31
CA GLN A 168 2.04 -6.08 -19.45
C GLN A 168 3.06 -7.15 -19.11
N VAL A 169 3.49 -7.20 -17.85
CA VAL A 169 4.64 -7.99 -17.40
C VAL A 169 4.22 -9.18 -16.54
N ASP A 170 2.97 -9.17 -16.05
CA ASP A 170 2.35 -10.28 -15.32
C ASP A 170 2.10 -11.47 -16.26
N GLN A 171 3.02 -12.44 -16.23
CA GLN A 171 2.93 -13.72 -16.94
C GLN A 171 2.82 -14.84 -15.91
N ARG A 172 1.59 -15.25 -15.58
CA ARG A 172 1.33 -16.23 -14.51
C ARG A 172 1.98 -17.59 -14.75
N ASP A 173 2.22 -17.96 -16.00
CA ASP A 173 2.86 -19.22 -16.39
C ASP A 173 4.40 -19.20 -16.24
N ASN A 174 4.99 -18.03 -15.96
CA ASN A 174 6.43 -17.88 -15.79
C ASN A 174 6.83 -18.12 -14.32
N PRO A 175 7.74 -19.07 -14.03
CA PRO A 175 8.20 -19.33 -12.66
C PRO A 175 8.87 -18.11 -12.00
N ASN A 176 9.40 -17.18 -12.79
CA ASN A 176 10.06 -15.96 -12.31
C ASN A 176 9.13 -14.72 -12.30
N ASN A 177 7.82 -14.89 -12.51
CA ASN A 177 6.86 -13.78 -12.63
C ASN A 177 6.95 -12.78 -11.45
N LYS A 178 7.02 -13.30 -10.22
CA LYS A 178 7.13 -12.47 -9.02
C LYS A 178 8.36 -11.56 -9.05
N GLN A 179 9.52 -12.09 -9.42
CA GLN A 179 10.76 -11.30 -9.51
C GLN A 179 10.70 -10.25 -10.62
N VAL A 180 10.07 -10.58 -11.76
CA VAL A 180 9.88 -9.63 -12.87
C VAL A 180 8.99 -8.46 -12.44
N LEU A 181 7.91 -8.77 -11.73
CA LEU A 181 6.96 -7.77 -11.24
C LEU A 181 7.57 -6.86 -10.15
N GLU A 182 8.37 -7.42 -9.23
CA GLU A 182 9.11 -6.64 -8.23
C GLU A 182 10.13 -5.69 -8.88
N LYS A 183 10.85 -6.16 -9.91
CA LYS A 183 11.76 -5.32 -10.69
C LYS A 183 11.03 -4.20 -11.42
N PHE A 184 9.87 -4.50 -12.01
CA PHE A 184 9.01 -3.50 -12.65
C PHE A 184 8.66 -2.36 -11.69
N PHE A 185 8.11 -2.70 -10.52
CA PHE A 185 7.70 -1.71 -9.53
C PHE A 185 8.88 -0.87 -9.06
N SER A 186 10.03 -1.50 -8.81
CA SER A 186 11.24 -0.81 -8.38
C SER A 186 11.70 0.24 -9.40
N TRP A 187 11.80 -0.14 -10.68
CA TRP A 187 12.18 0.79 -11.75
C TRP A 187 11.13 1.88 -11.98
N TYR A 188 9.85 1.53 -11.89
CA TYR A 188 8.75 2.49 -12.02
C TYR A 188 8.82 3.58 -10.96
N TYR A 189 8.97 3.22 -9.68
CA TYR A 189 9.09 4.20 -8.59
C TYR A 189 10.39 5.02 -8.67
N ALA A 190 11.51 4.39 -9.06
CA ALA A 190 12.77 5.10 -9.25
C ALA A 190 12.66 6.17 -10.35
N ALA A 191 12.06 5.81 -11.50
CA ALA A 191 11.86 6.73 -12.62
C ALA A 191 10.97 7.92 -12.24
N ILE A 192 9.84 7.68 -11.56
CA ILE A 192 8.97 8.76 -11.07
C ILE A 192 9.72 9.69 -10.12
N SER A 193 10.48 9.13 -9.17
CA SER A 193 11.21 9.92 -8.19
C SER A 193 12.24 10.83 -8.85
N ILE A 194 13.00 10.29 -9.81
CA ILE A 194 13.98 11.06 -10.61
C ILE A 194 13.27 12.16 -11.41
N SER A 195 12.15 11.83 -12.08
CA SER A 195 11.35 12.81 -12.83
C SER A 195 10.88 13.98 -11.96
N VAL A 196 10.37 13.71 -10.76
CA VAL A 196 9.91 14.77 -9.85
C VAL A 196 11.08 15.65 -9.39
N ILE A 197 12.24 15.07 -9.08
CA ILE A 197 13.44 15.86 -8.72
C ILE A 197 13.87 16.76 -9.87
N ILE A 198 13.92 16.24 -11.11
CA ILE A 198 14.26 17.05 -12.29
C ILE A 198 13.21 18.14 -12.52
N ALA A 199 11.91 17.85 -12.29
CA ALA A 199 10.84 18.83 -12.42
C ALA A 199 11.03 20.02 -11.45
N LEU A 200 11.26 19.72 -10.17
CA LEU A 200 11.39 20.73 -9.11
C LEU A 200 12.71 21.50 -9.16
N THR A 201 13.69 21.03 -9.92
CA THR A 201 15.01 21.69 -10.06
C THR A 201 15.18 22.32 -11.43
N VAL A 202 15.28 21.51 -12.48
CA VAL A 202 15.63 21.95 -13.84
C VAL A 202 14.50 22.74 -14.48
N ILE A 203 13.25 22.26 -14.41
CA ILE A 203 12.13 22.99 -15.05
C ILE A 203 11.86 24.30 -14.31
N VAL A 204 11.88 24.29 -12.98
CA VAL A 204 11.76 25.50 -12.15
C VAL A 204 12.89 26.49 -12.49
N TYR A 205 14.13 26.02 -12.65
CA TYR A 205 15.25 26.86 -13.07
C TYR A 205 15.03 27.48 -14.46
N ILE A 206 14.49 26.71 -15.42
CA ILE A 206 14.15 27.21 -16.76
C ILE A 206 13.06 28.28 -16.67
N GLN A 207 12.03 28.07 -15.85
CA GLN A 207 10.96 29.05 -15.64
C GLN A 207 11.49 30.36 -15.07
N ASP A 208 12.35 30.31 -14.05
CA ASP A 208 12.92 31.49 -13.40
C ASP A 208 13.87 32.27 -14.32
N ASN A 209 14.67 31.58 -15.17
CA ASN A 209 15.76 32.23 -15.93
C ASN A 209 15.46 32.46 -17.42
N ALA A 210 14.67 31.58 -18.06
CA ALA A 210 14.32 31.67 -19.48
C ALA A 210 12.90 32.21 -19.73
N GLY A 211 12.14 32.46 -18.65
CA GLY A 211 10.80 33.03 -18.68
C GLY A 211 9.69 32.04 -19.05
N TRP A 212 8.45 32.49 -18.92
CA TRP A 212 7.24 31.65 -19.01
C TRP A 212 7.02 30.97 -20.36
N LYS A 213 7.38 31.64 -21.46
CA LYS A 213 7.25 31.08 -22.82
C LYS A 213 8.03 29.78 -22.98
N VAL A 214 9.27 29.74 -22.49
CA VAL A 214 10.09 28.53 -22.53
C VAL A 214 9.69 27.59 -21.39
N GLY A 215 9.47 28.15 -20.20
CA GLY A 215 9.13 27.40 -18.99
C GLY A 215 7.83 26.58 -19.06
N PHE A 216 6.84 27.00 -19.85
CA PHE A 216 5.62 26.21 -20.10
C PHE A 216 5.69 25.39 -21.40
N GLY A 217 6.48 25.82 -22.38
CA GLY A 217 6.71 25.07 -23.62
C GLY A 217 7.40 23.74 -23.38
N VAL A 218 8.39 23.70 -22.48
CA VAL A 218 9.12 22.46 -22.14
C VAL A 218 8.17 21.38 -21.58
N PRO A 219 7.36 21.62 -20.53
CA PRO A 219 6.33 20.67 -20.08
C PRO A 219 5.37 20.21 -21.19
N ALA A 220 4.88 21.11 -22.05
CA ALA A 220 3.97 20.76 -23.13
C ALA A 220 4.63 19.80 -24.16
N ILE A 221 5.90 20.05 -24.53
CA ILE A 221 6.66 19.18 -25.42
C ILE A 221 6.92 17.82 -24.77
N LEU A 222 7.29 17.79 -23.49
CA LEU A 222 7.50 16.54 -22.75
C LEU A 222 6.22 15.70 -22.68
N MET A 223 5.07 16.34 -22.44
CA MET A 223 3.77 15.66 -22.44
C MET A 223 3.39 15.17 -23.84
N PHE A 224 3.74 15.89 -24.91
CA PHE A 224 3.55 15.43 -26.29
C PHE A 224 4.39 14.19 -26.57
N LEU A 225 5.68 14.19 -26.19
CA LEU A 225 6.56 13.04 -26.32
C LEU A 225 6.07 11.83 -25.52
N SER A 226 5.53 12.07 -24.32
CA SER A 226 4.88 11.07 -23.49
C SER A 226 3.73 10.39 -24.23
N ALA A 227 2.75 11.19 -24.69
CA ALA A 227 1.58 10.71 -25.41
C ALA A 227 1.97 9.96 -26.69
N LEU A 228 2.91 10.51 -27.46
CA LEU A 228 3.41 9.92 -28.69
C LEU A 228 4.05 8.55 -28.43
N ALA A 229 4.93 8.44 -27.43
CA ALA A 229 5.57 7.17 -27.06
C ALA A 229 4.53 6.11 -26.65
N PHE A 230 3.49 6.51 -25.89
CA PHE A 230 2.42 5.61 -25.49
C PHE A 230 1.63 5.07 -26.69
N PHE A 231 1.26 5.92 -27.66
CA PHE A 231 0.52 5.48 -28.84
C PHE A 231 1.38 4.68 -29.83
N ILE A 232 2.66 5.01 -30.01
CA ILE A 232 3.58 4.23 -30.85
C ILE A 232 3.71 2.79 -30.36
N ALA A 233 3.75 2.60 -29.04
CA ALA A 233 3.85 1.27 -28.43
C ALA A 233 2.51 0.48 -28.40
N SER A 234 1.40 1.08 -28.83
CA SER A 234 0.06 0.48 -28.86
C SER A 234 -0.04 -0.93 -29.46
N PRO A 235 0.69 -1.28 -30.55
CA PRO A 235 0.66 -2.63 -31.12
C PRO A 235 1.24 -3.71 -30.21
N PHE A 236 2.14 -3.33 -29.29
CA PHE A 236 2.82 -4.23 -28.37
C PHE A 236 2.04 -4.45 -27.07
N TYR A 237 1.03 -3.63 -26.76
CA TYR A 237 0.32 -3.73 -25.49
C TYR A 237 -0.76 -4.82 -25.45
N ILE A 238 -0.87 -5.46 -24.28
CA ILE A 238 -1.99 -6.26 -23.84
C ILE A 238 -3.10 -5.31 -23.37
N LYS A 239 -4.25 -5.37 -24.06
CA LYS A 239 -5.42 -4.53 -23.80
C LYS A 239 -6.53 -5.39 -23.19
N GLN A 240 -6.66 -5.33 -21.86
CA GLN A 240 -7.71 -6.06 -21.14
C GLN A 240 -9.07 -5.36 -21.33
N LYS A 241 -10.14 -6.16 -21.35
CA LYS A 241 -11.52 -5.65 -21.38
C LYS A 241 -11.90 -5.09 -20.00
N ALA A 242 -12.85 -4.15 -20.02
CA ALA A 242 -13.50 -3.61 -18.83
C ALA A 242 -14.12 -4.74 -17.96
N THR A 243 -14.09 -4.56 -16.63
CA THR A 243 -14.67 -5.46 -15.61
C THR A 243 -15.58 -4.65 -14.68
N MET A 244 -16.61 -5.27 -14.08
CA MET A 244 -17.58 -4.52 -13.25
C MET A 244 -16.90 -3.71 -12.12
N SER A 245 -17.26 -2.43 -11.99
CA SER A 245 -16.65 -1.52 -11.01
C SER A 245 -17.13 -1.75 -9.57
N LEU A 246 -16.18 -1.69 -8.64
CA LEU A 246 -16.39 -1.72 -7.18
C LEU A 246 -17.39 -0.65 -6.69
N PHE A 247 -17.38 0.55 -7.28
CA PHE A 247 -18.30 1.63 -6.89
C PHE A 247 -19.76 1.27 -7.17
N THR A 248 -20.02 0.55 -8.27
CA THR A 248 -21.35 0.03 -8.58
C THR A 248 -21.80 -0.98 -7.54
N ASN A 249 -20.89 -1.82 -7.03
CA ASN A 249 -21.20 -2.76 -5.95
C ASN A 249 -21.53 -2.03 -4.64
N PHE A 250 -20.81 -0.97 -4.27
CA PHE A 250 -21.16 -0.16 -3.09
C PHE A 250 -22.53 0.50 -3.23
N ALA A 251 -22.82 1.09 -4.40
CA ALA A 251 -24.12 1.68 -4.67
C ALA A 251 -25.24 0.64 -4.57
N ARG A 252 -25.04 -0.57 -5.12
CA ARG A 252 -25.98 -1.70 -4.98
C ARG A 252 -26.23 -2.05 -3.53
N VAL A 253 -25.17 -2.24 -2.73
CA VAL A 253 -25.31 -2.58 -1.30
C VAL A 253 -26.12 -1.51 -0.55
N ILE A 254 -25.85 -0.22 -0.78
CA ILE A 254 -26.58 0.88 -0.15
C ILE A 254 -28.06 0.86 -0.57
N VAL A 255 -28.32 0.80 -1.88
CA VAL A 255 -29.68 0.81 -2.44
C VAL A 255 -30.49 -0.40 -1.95
N VAL A 256 -29.92 -1.60 -2.01
CA VAL A 256 -30.58 -2.84 -1.55
C VAL A 256 -30.78 -2.81 -0.04
N CYS A 257 -29.83 -2.30 0.74
CA CYS A 257 -29.99 -2.10 2.18
C CYS A 257 -31.20 -1.20 2.49
N ILE A 258 -31.34 -0.07 1.79
CA ILE A 258 -32.47 0.86 1.96
C ILE A 258 -33.80 0.18 1.60
N LYS A 259 -33.85 -0.53 0.46
CA LYS A 259 -35.03 -1.34 0.06
C LYS A 259 -35.38 -2.41 1.09
N ASN A 260 -34.37 -2.92 1.81
CA ASN A 260 -34.52 -4.00 2.77
C ASN A 260 -34.59 -3.54 4.23
N ILE A 261 -34.73 -2.24 4.48
CA ILE A 261 -34.68 -1.67 5.84
C ILE A 261 -35.74 -2.27 6.79
N LYS A 262 -36.92 -2.64 6.27
CA LYS A 262 -38.03 -3.24 7.03
C LYS A 262 -37.91 -4.75 7.26
N VAL A 263 -36.91 -5.41 6.67
CA VAL A 263 -36.74 -6.88 6.78
C VAL A 263 -36.17 -7.24 8.15
N ALA A 264 -36.81 -8.17 8.86
CA ALA A 264 -36.30 -8.70 10.12
C ALA A 264 -35.02 -9.52 9.92
N PHE A 265 -34.10 -9.47 10.88
CA PHE A 265 -32.91 -10.31 10.81
C PHE A 265 -33.26 -11.79 11.03
N PRO A 266 -32.59 -12.73 10.33
CA PRO A 266 -32.75 -14.16 10.59
C PRO A 266 -32.38 -14.51 12.04
N SER A 267 -33.07 -15.49 12.63
CA SER A 267 -32.64 -16.21 13.84
C SER A 267 -31.38 -17.03 13.55
N ASP A 268 -30.50 -17.20 14.55
CA ASP A 268 -29.11 -17.67 14.38
C ASP A 268 -28.95 -19.12 13.85
N GLU A 269 -30.04 -19.89 13.77
CA GLU A 269 -30.03 -21.34 13.50
C GLU A 269 -30.02 -21.77 12.03
N SER A 270 -30.28 -20.88 11.04
CA SER A 270 -30.29 -21.28 9.63
C SER A 270 -29.15 -20.64 8.82
N ASN A 271 -28.13 -21.42 8.45
CA ASN A 271 -27.00 -20.99 7.60
C ASN A 271 -27.39 -20.60 6.16
N LEU A 272 -28.65 -20.78 5.75
CA LEU A 272 -29.12 -20.70 4.35
C LEU A 272 -29.80 -19.37 3.94
N ARG A 273 -29.80 -18.33 4.80
CA ARG A 273 -30.53 -17.07 4.48
C ARG A 273 -29.68 -15.92 3.95
N TYR A 274 -28.36 -16.10 3.79
CA TYR A 274 -27.48 -15.07 3.23
C TYR A 274 -26.97 -15.46 1.85
N HIS A 275 -27.00 -14.52 0.91
CA HIS A 275 -26.57 -14.75 -0.46
C HIS A 275 -25.04 -14.80 -0.55
N ARG A 276 -24.54 -15.92 -1.08
CA ARG A 276 -23.11 -16.28 -1.10
C ARG A 276 -22.75 -16.81 -2.48
N MET A 277 -21.58 -16.45 -2.98
CA MET A 277 -20.98 -17.10 -4.16
C MET A 277 -20.19 -18.36 -3.75
N SER A 278 -20.11 -19.32 -4.66
CA SER A 278 -19.47 -20.63 -4.48
C SER A 278 -18.04 -20.57 -3.94
N ASP A 279 -17.32 -19.49 -4.27
CA ASP A 279 -15.92 -19.20 -3.94
C ASP A 279 -15.72 -18.30 -2.70
N SER A 280 -16.80 -17.82 -2.08
CA SER A 280 -16.74 -16.90 -0.94
C SER A 280 -16.15 -17.57 0.31
N THR A 281 -15.24 -16.88 1.00
CA THR A 281 -14.62 -17.38 2.24
C THR A 281 -15.50 -17.16 3.48
N LEU A 282 -16.46 -16.23 3.41
CA LEU A 282 -17.31 -15.83 4.54
C LEU A 282 -18.70 -16.46 4.45
N SER A 283 -19.05 -17.25 5.47
CA SER A 283 -20.38 -17.88 5.56
C SER A 283 -21.46 -16.99 6.19
N LYS A 284 -21.07 -15.99 7.01
CA LYS A 284 -22.00 -15.04 7.65
C LYS A 284 -21.40 -13.62 7.66
N PRO A 285 -22.21 -12.57 7.45
CA PRO A 285 -21.74 -11.20 7.56
C PRO A 285 -21.46 -10.78 9.02
N THR A 286 -20.48 -9.89 9.22
CA THR A 286 -20.05 -9.40 10.54
C THR A 286 -21.17 -8.64 11.25
N ARG A 287 -21.19 -8.68 12.60
CA ARG A 287 -22.18 -7.97 13.45
C ARG A 287 -21.98 -6.45 13.50
N LYS A 288 -20.75 -5.94 13.26
CA LYS A 288 -20.49 -4.50 13.15
C LYS A 288 -21.19 -3.94 11.91
N LEU A 289 -21.83 -2.76 12.04
CA LEU A 289 -22.67 -2.16 11.00
C LEU A 289 -23.77 -3.14 10.50
N ARG A 290 -24.43 -3.85 11.44
CA ARG A 290 -25.41 -4.92 11.15
C ARG A 290 -26.52 -4.51 10.18
N PHE A 291 -26.88 -3.23 10.12
CA PHE A 291 -27.90 -2.73 9.21
C PHE A 291 -27.58 -3.03 7.74
N LEU A 292 -26.31 -2.98 7.33
CA LEU A 292 -25.87 -3.31 5.97
C LEU A 292 -26.07 -4.78 5.61
N ASN A 293 -26.15 -5.69 6.60
CA ASN A 293 -26.37 -7.12 6.37
C ASN A 293 -27.73 -7.36 5.70
N LYS A 294 -28.66 -6.41 5.79
CA LYS A 294 -29.97 -6.49 5.11
C LYS A 294 -29.85 -6.56 3.59
N ALA A 295 -28.74 -6.11 3.01
CA ALA A 295 -28.51 -6.16 1.58
C ALA A 295 -28.24 -7.58 1.04
N CYS A 296 -27.79 -8.51 1.90
CA CYS A 296 -27.48 -9.89 1.50
C CYS A 296 -28.49 -10.93 2.03
N ILE A 297 -29.64 -10.50 2.58
CA ILE A 297 -30.69 -11.43 3.05
C ILE A 297 -31.49 -11.95 1.86
N ILE A 298 -31.52 -13.27 1.68
CA ILE A 298 -32.31 -13.96 0.66
C ILE A 298 -33.80 -13.86 1.05
N ARG A 299 -34.61 -13.25 0.17
CA ARG A 299 -36.07 -13.20 0.31
C ARG A 299 -36.77 -14.31 -0.46
N ASN A 300 -36.40 -14.50 -1.73
CA ASN A 300 -36.93 -15.54 -2.62
C ASN A 300 -35.76 -16.36 -3.19
N PRO A 301 -35.70 -17.68 -2.94
CA PRO A 301 -34.68 -18.56 -3.50
C PRO A 301 -34.70 -18.64 -5.03
N GLU A 302 -35.86 -18.40 -5.66
CA GLU A 302 -36.05 -18.42 -7.12
C GLU A 302 -35.35 -17.28 -7.87
N GLY A 303 -34.88 -16.24 -7.15
CA GLY A 303 -34.14 -15.11 -7.73
C GLY A 303 -32.63 -15.33 -7.82
N ILE A 304 -32.17 -16.57 -7.69
CA ILE A 304 -30.76 -16.97 -7.77
C ILE A 304 -30.62 -17.96 -8.93
N THR A 305 -29.67 -17.70 -9.83
CA THR A 305 -29.37 -18.59 -10.95
C THR A 305 -28.77 -19.91 -10.45
N PRO A 306 -28.79 -21.00 -11.26
CA PRO A 306 -28.16 -22.27 -10.89
C PRO A 306 -26.66 -22.15 -10.56
N GLU A 307 -26.01 -21.09 -11.07
CA GLU A 307 -24.59 -20.77 -10.85
C GLU A 307 -24.33 -20.00 -9.54
N GLY A 308 -25.39 -19.64 -8.80
CA GLY A 308 -25.29 -18.92 -7.53
C GLY A 308 -25.26 -17.39 -7.66
N GLU A 309 -25.61 -16.84 -8.83
CA GLU A 309 -25.69 -15.39 -9.05
C GLU A 309 -27.11 -14.86 -8.82
N ALA A 310 -27.24 -13.64 -8.31
CA ALA A 310 -28.54 -13.00 -8.20
C ALA A 310 -29.10 -12.64 -9.59
N SER A 311 -30.33 -13.07 -9.92
CA SER A 311 -31.00 -12.73 -11.17
C SER A 311 -31.14 -11.21 -11.38
N ASN A 312 -31.17 -10.43 -10.29
CA ASN A 312 -31.06 -8.98 -10.32
C ASN A 312 -30.11 -8.45 -9.23
N ALA A 313 -28.94 -7.98 -9.65
CA ALA A 313 -27.90 -7.42 -8.77
C ALA A 313 -28.31 -6.15 -8.00
N TRP A 314 -29.42 -5.49 -8.35
CA TRP A 314 -30.00 -4.34 -7.63
C TRP A 314 -31.12 -4.72 -6.65
N SER A 315 -31.29 -6.02 -6.41
CA SER A 315 -32.28 -6.58 -5.48
C SER A 315 -31.67 -7.46 -4.38
N LEU A 316 -30.50 -8.04 -4.64
CA LEU A 316 -29.78 -8.93 -3.72
C LEU A 316 -28.26 -8.80 -3.94
N CYS A 317 -27.52 -8.57 -2.87
CA CYS A 317 -26.04 -8.46 -2.88
C CYS A 317 -25.41 -9.69 -2.20
N THR A 318 -24.13 -9.96 -2.49
CA THR A 318 -23.39 -11.04 -1.83
C THR A 318 -22.87 -10.61 -0.45
N VAL A 319 -22.54 -11.57 0.42
CA VAL A 319 -21.88 -11.28 1.71
C VAL A 319 -20.57 -10.52 1.50
N ASP A 320 -19.77 -10.89 0.50
CA ASP A 320 -18.48 -10.24 0.22
C ASP A 320 -18.65 -8.76 -0.13
N GLN A 321 -19.61 -8.41 -1.01
CA GLN A 321 -19.91 -7.02 -1.36
C GLN A 321 -20.31 -6.18 -0.13
N VAL A 322 -21.05 -6.79 0.82
CA VAL A 322 -21.45 -6.13 2.05
C VAL A 322 -20.26 -5.91 2.99
N GLU A 323 -19.39 -6.91 3.14
CA GLU A 323 -18.18 -6.79 3.97
C GLU A 323 -17.15 -5.81 3.38
N GLU A 324 -17.02 -5.75 2.05
CA GLU A 324 -16.24 -4.74 1.34
C GLU A 324 -16.67 -3.32 1.74
N LEU A 325 -17.97 -2.99 1.62
CA LEU A 325 -18.48 -1.68 2.02
C LEU A 325 -18.28 -1.40 3.53
N LYS A 326 -18.51 -2.39 4.38
CA LYS A 326 -18.30 -2.24 5.84
C LYS A 326 -16.85 -1.94 6.18
N SER A 327 -15.91 -2.65 5.56
CA SER A 327 -14.48 -2.46 5.78
C SER A 327 -14.07 -1.03 5.42
N LEU A 328 -14.58 -0.52 4.29
CA LEU A 328 -14.39 0.86 3.86
C LEU A 328 -14.93 1.88 4.88
N ILE A 329 -16.17 1.71 5.34
CA ILE A 329 -16.77 2.62 6.34
C ILE A 329 -15.97 2.61 7.65
N ARG A 330 -15.43 1.46 8.06
CA ARG A 330 -14.66 1.33 9.31
C ARG A 330 -13.33 2.10 9.25
N VAL A 331 -12.67 2.17 8.10
CA VAL A 331 -11.39 2.89 7.97
C VAL A 331 -11.57 4.41 7.83
N MET A 332 -12.75 4.91 7.46
CA MET A 332 -13.01 6.33 7.19
C MET A 332 -12.67 7.29 8.35
N PRO A 333 -12.96 7.00 9.63
CA PRO A 333 -12.57 7.91 10.72
C PRO A 333 -11.06 8.11 10.81
N LEU A 334 -10.28 7.03 10.68
CA LEU A 334 -8.81 7.12 10.65
C LEU A 334 -8.30 7.81 9.39
N TRP A 335 -8.87 7.49 8.24
CA TRP A 335 -8.57 8.18 6.97
C TRP A 335 -8.81 9.69 7.07
N SER A 336 -9.92 10.13 7.69
CA SER A 336 -10.26 11.55 7.79
C SER A 336 -9.24 12.35 8.60
N SER A 337 -8.54 11.74 9.56
CA SER A 337 -7.47 12.39 10.31
C SER A 337 -6.26 12.76 9.44
N SER A 338 -6.04 12.06 8.32
CA SER A 338 -4.96 12.37 7.38
C SER A 338 -5.28 13.60 6.52
N ILE A 339 -6.52 14.09 6.50
CA ILE A 339 -6.91 15.30 5.74
C ILE A 339 -6.13 16.53 6.23
N MET A 340 -5.86 16.64 7.53
CA MET A 340 -5.10 17.77 8.06
C MET A 340 -3.62 17.73 7.62
N MET A 341 -3.03 16.53 7.47
CA MET A 341 -1.71 16.39 6.84
C MET A 341 -1.76 16.94 5.40
N SER A 342 -2.79 16.59 4.64
CA SER A 342 -2.99 17.11 3.28
C SER A 342 -3.14 18.62 3.24
N VAL A 343 -3.85 19.23 4.20
CA VAL A 343 -3.92 20.71 4.33
C VAL A 343 -2.52 21.30 4.50
N ASN A 344 -1.69 20.71 5.35
CA ASN A 344 -0.33 21.19 5.59
C ASN A 344 0.59 21.01 4.38
N ILE A 345 0.45 19.91 3.63
CA ILE A 345 1.16 19.67 2.36
C ILE A 345 0.74 20.72 1.30
N SER A 346 -0.53 21.12 1.26
CA SER A 346 -1.01 22.11 0.28
C SER A 346 -0.43 23.52 0.48
N GLN A 347 0.27 23.83 1.59
CA GLN A 347 0.79 25.19 1.87
C GLN A 347 2.02 25.60 1.04
N ALA A 348 2.37 24.86 -0.02
CA ALA A 348 3.54 25.10 -0.86
C ALA A 348 3.64 26.55 -1.39
N THR A 349 2.50 27.19 -1.70
CA THR A 349 2.44 28.57 -2.17
C THR A 349 3.02 29.57 -1.16
N PHE A 350 2.66 29.46 0.12
CA PHE A 350 3.16 30.38 1.14
C PHE A 350 4.65 30.17 1.39
N GLN A 351 5.09 28.91 1.43
CA GLN A 351 6.51 28.57 1.61
C GLN A 351 7.36 29.04 0.43
N PHE A 352 6.85 28.96 -0.80
CA PHE A 352 7.47 29.53 -1.99
C PHE A 352 7.68 31.05 -1.86
N LEU A 353 6.63 31.79 -1.49
CA LEU A 353 6.71 33.24 -1.33
C LEU A 353 7.67 33.64 -0.20
N GLN A 354 7.72 32.87 0.89
CA GLN A 354 8.73 33.05 1.94
C GLN A 354 10.15 32.92 1.38
N ALA A 355 10.44 31.84 0.65
CA ALA A 355 11.74 31.61 0.05
C ALA A 355 12.13 32.72 -0.94
N GLN A 356 11.16 33.24 -1.71
CA GLN A 356 11.39 34.36 -2.64
C GLN A 356 11.84 35.64 -1.92
N SER A 357 11.33 35.89 -0.71
CA SER A 357 11.68 37.07 0.12
C SER A 357 12.97 36.94 0.94
N MET A 358 13.69 35.83 0.81
CA MET A 358 14.91 35.53 1.59
C MET A 358 16.13 35.37 0.69
N ASN A 359 17.34 35.46 1.26
CA ASN A 359 18.56 35.25 0.50
C ASN A 359 18.76 33.76 0.17
N ARG A 360 18.65 33.43 -1.12
CA ARG A 360 18.73 32.05 -1.68
C ARG A 360 20.11 31.70 -2.26
N HIS A 361 21.12 32.53 -2.08
CA HIS A 361 22.48 32.23 -2.56
C HIS A 361 23.13 31.12 -1.72
N LEU A 362 23.52 30.03 -2.39
CA LEU A 362 24.33 28.96 -1.79
C LEU A 362 25.82 29.24 -1.95
N THR A 363 26.19 29.79 -3.10
CA THR A 363 27.52 30.31 -3.39
C THR A 363 27.37 31.72 -3.98
N PRO A 364 28.46 32.52 -4.08
CA PRO A 364 28.38 33.85 -4.68
C PRO A 364 27.89 33.87 -6.14
N ARG A 365 27.92 32.72 -6.84
CA ARG A 365 27.53 32.60 -8.26
C ARG A 365 26.25 31.81 -8.48
N PHE A 366 25.72 31.13 -7.46
CA PHE A 366 24.58 30.24 -7.62
C PHE A 366 23.49 30.55 -6.60
N GLN A 367 22.32 30.89 -7.12
CA GLN A 367 21.10 31.15 -6.39
C GLN A 367 20.09 30.03 -6.66
N ILE A 368 19.55 29.42 -5.60
CA ILE A 368 18.56 28.37 -5.72
C ILE A 368 17.19 29.00 -6.12
N PRO A 369 16.50 28.49 -7.15
CA PRO A 369 15.13 28.90 -7.46
C PRO A 369 14.20 28.68 -6.26
N ALA A 370 13.27 29.61 -5.99
CA ALA A 370 12.43 29.54 -4.79
C ALA A 370 11.56 28.27 -4.79
N GLY A 371 11.04 27.88 -5.96
CA GLY A 371 10.26 26.65 -6.13
C GLY A 371 11.05 25.36 -5.87
N SER A 372 12.38 25.39 -5.98
CA SER A 372 13.23 24.22 -5.76
C SER A 372 13.41 23.85 -4.28
N PHE A 373 12.99 24.70 -3.33
CA PHE A 373 13.04 24.36 -1.91
C PHE A 373 12.17 23.14 -1.54
N SER A 374 11.14 22.84 -2.34
CA SER A 374 10.32 21.64 -2.18
C SER A 374 11.12 20.32 -2.29
N VAL A 375 12.31 20.34 -2.92
CA VAL A 375 13.21 19.17 -3.00
C VAL A 375 13.64 18.69 -1.61
N PHE A 376 13.73 19.59 -0.62
CA PHE A 376 14.06 19.19 0.75
C PHE A 376 12.99 18.29 1.38
N ILE A 377 11.73 18.34 0.93
CA ILE A 377 10.70 17.37 1.34
C ILE A 377 11.10 15.96 0.88
N LEU A 378 11.51 15.81 -0.38
CA LEU A 378 11.95 14.53 -0.94
C LEU A 378 13.20 14.00 -0.23
N ILE A 379 14.16 14.88 0.08
CA ILE A 379 15.33 14.52 0.88
C ILE A 379 14.90 14.02 2.27
N GLY A 380 13.93 14.68 2.91
CA GLY A 380 13.35 14.26 4.18
C GLY A 380 12.74 12.86 4.12
N ILE A 381 11.97 12.57 3.06
CA ILE A 381 11.38 11.24 2.83
C ILE A 381 12.47 10.16 2.68
N VAL A 382 13.45 10.38 1.81
CA VAL A 382 14.53 9.41 1.55
C VAL A 382 15.38 9.18 2.79
N MET A 383 15.72 10.26 3.51
CA MET A 383 16.45 10.18 4.77
C MET A 383 15.69 9.39 5.82
N TRP A 384 14.37 9.58 5.95
CA TRP A 384 13.55 8.80 6.87
C TRP A 384 13.51 7.32 6.51
N ILE A 385 13.30 6.97 5.23
CA ILE A 385 13.29 5.57 4.79
C ILE A 385 14.61 4.89 5.13
N PHE A 386 15.74 5.55 4.82
CA PHE A 386 17.05 5.04 5.18
C PHE A 386 17.21 4.86 6.69
N LEU A 387 16.86 5.86 7.49
CA LEU A 387 16.94 5.81 8.95
C LEU A 387 16.05 4.69 9.52
N TYR A 388 14.84 4.53 9.01
CA TYR A 388 13.89 3.54 9.49
C TYR A 388 14.35 2.10 9.19
N ASP A 389 14.68 1.82 7.93
CA ASP A 389 14.99 0.45 7.48
C ASP A 389 16.40 0.01 7.85
N ARG A 390 17.39 0.91 7.79
CA ARG A 390 18.81 0.56 8.00
C ARG A 390 19.28 0.75 9.44
N ILE A 391 18.61 1.60 10.22
CA ILE A 391 19.08 1.95 11.56
C ILE A 391 18.04 1.55 12.61
N ILE A 392 16.81 2.09 12.55
CA ILE A 392 15.80 1.90 13.61
C ILE A 392 15.40 0.42 13.73
N ILE A 393 15.01 -0.23 12.63
CA ILE A 393 14.58 -1.64 12.67
C ILE A 393 15.69 -2.57 13.18
N PRO A 394 16.94 -2.55 12.63
CA PRO A 394 18.00 -3.44 13.09
C PRO A 394 18.41 -3.19 14.55
N VAL A 395 18.55 -1.91 14.95
CA VAL A 395 18.96 -1.56 16.31
C VAL A 395 17.87 -1.95 17.32
N ALA A 396 16.61 -1.63 17.04
CA ALA A 396 15.51 -1.99 17.94
C ALA A 396 15.28 -3.50 18.01
N SER A 397 15.50 -4.22 16.89
CA SER A 397 15.44 -5.69 16.88
C SER A 397 16.59 -6.30 17.72
N LYS A 398 17.79 -5.74 17.63
CA LYS A 398 18.95 -6.15 18.44
C LYS A 398 18.73 -5.89 19.94
N ILE A 399 18.14 -4.74 20.30
CA ILE A 399 17.85 -4.40 21.71
C ILE A 399 16.73 -5.28 22.28
N ARG A 400 15.69 -5.58 21.51
CA ARG A 400 14.56 -6.42 21.98
C ARG A 400 14.81 -7.92 21.88
N GLY A 401 15.88 -8.35 21.21
CA GLY A 401 16.16 -9.77 20.94
C GLY A 401 15.11 -10.47 20.05
N LYS A 402 14.24 -9.70 19.37
CA LYS A 402 13.20 -10.22 18.46
C LYS A 402 12.92 -9.22 17.33
N PRO A 403 12.45 -9.68 16.15
CA PRO A 403 12.12 -8.79 15.04
C PRO A 403 11.13 -7.71 15.49
N PHE A 404 11.55 -6.45 15.35
CA PHE A 404 10.77 -5.30 15.78
C PHE A 404 10.26 -4.53 14.57
N SER A 405 8.95 -4.27 14.54
CA SER A 405 8.32 -3.31 13.64
C SER A 405 7.48 -2.32 14.43
N VAL A 406 7.46 -1.05 14.00
CA VAL A 406 6.58 -0.05 14.60
C VAL A 406 5.20 -0.21 14.00
N GLY A 407 4.17 -0.37 14.84
CA GLY A 407 2.80 -0.54 14.38
C GLY A 407 2.32 0.60 13.48
N VAL A 408 1.53 0.26 12.45
CA VAL A 408 1.05 1.20 11.41
C VAL A 408 0.35 2.43 11.99
N LYS A 409 -0.56 2.26 12.96
CA LYS A 409 -1.27 3.38 13.61
C LYS A 409 -0.32 4.29 14.40
N VAL A 410 0.74 3.74 14.98
CA VAL A 410 1.75 4.55 15.69
C VAL A 410 2.52 5.39 14.70
N ARG A 411 2.97 4.81 13.58
CA ARG A 411 3.64 5.55 12.49
C ARG A 411 2.75 6.67 11.94
N MET A 412 1.47 6.38 11.69
CA MET A 412 0.47 7.38 11.27
C MET A 412 0.39 8.56 12.26
N GLY A 413 0.27 8.28 13.56
CA GLY A 413 0.16 9.30 14.60
C GLY A 413 1.43 10.13 14.78
N VAL A 414 2.62 9.50 14.75
CA VAL A 414 3.90 10.21 14.79
C VAL A 414 4.05 11.11 13.57
N GLY A 415 3.63 10.66 12.38
CA GLY A 415 3.63 11.50 11.19
C GLY A 415 2.74 12.75 11.34
N LEU A 416 1.52 12.62 11.88
CA LEU A 416 0.65 13.77 12.18
C LEU A 416 1.29 14.74 13.18
N PHE A 417 1.97 14.21 14.20
CA PHE A 417 2.70 15.03 15.17
C PHE A 417 3.90 15.76 14.55
N CYS A 418 4.67 15.10 13.68
CA CYS A 418 5.75 15.74 12.93
C CYS A 418 5.23 16.86 12.01
N SER A 419 4.04 16.69 11.41
CA SER A 419 3.40 17.75 10.62
C SER A 419 3.01 18.96 11.46
N PHE A 420 2.49 18.73 12.68
CA PHE A 420 2.27 19.78 13.67
C PHE A 420 3.57 20.52 13.99
N LEU A 421 4.67 19.81 14.29
CA LEU A 421 5.96 20.42 14.57
C LEU A 421 6.50 21.21 13.36
N ALA A 422 6.30 20.73 12.14
CA ALA A 422 6.69 21.44 10.93
C ALA A 422 5.96 22.80 10.80
N MET A 423 4.67 22.86 11.15
CA MET A 423 3.91 24.12 11.17
C MET A 423 4.37 25.06 12.30
N VAL A 424 4.73 24.54 13.47
CA VAL A 424 5.34 25.34 14.55
C VAL A 424 6.66 25.96 14.08
N VAL A 425 7.54 25.16 13.47
CA VAL A 425 8.80 25.67 12.91
C VAL A 425 8.52 26.75 11.86
N ALA A 426 7.57 26.52 10.95
CA ALA A 426 7.20 27.51 9.94
C ALA A 426 6.70 28.83 10.54
N ALA A 427 5.86 28.77 11.58
CA ALA A 427 5.39 29.94 12.30
C ALA A 427 6.55 30.72 12.96
N THR A 428 7.50 30.02 13.58
CA THR A 428 8.65 30.65 14.25
C THR A 428 9.63 31.29 13.26
N VAL A 429 9.95 30.61 12.16
CA VAL A 429 10.84 31.12 11.11
C VAL A 429 10.22 32.36 10.47
N GLU A 430 8.91 32.33 10.20
CA GLU A 430 8.21 33.48 9.64
C GLU A 430 8.19 34.68 10.58
N HIS A 431 7.93 34.44 11.87
CA HIS A 431 7.99 35.49 12.88
C HIS A 431 9.34 36.20 12.88
N TYR A 432 10.44 35.44 12.81
CA TYR A 432 11.78 36.00 12.75
C TYR A 432 12.07 36.72 11.42
N ARG A 433 11.68 36.14 10.28
CA ARG A 433 11.84 36.75 8.95
C ARG A 433 11.15 38.11 8.88
N LYS A 434 9.89 38.18 9.31
CA LYS A 434 9.09 39.40 9.31
C LYS A 434 9.68 40.47 10.22
N ARG A 435 10.14 40.10 11.43
CA ARG A 435 10.81 41.05 12.34
C ARG A 435 12.03 41.68 11.68
N LYS A 436 12.85 40.87 11.00
CA LYS A 436 14.03 41.37 10.29
C LYS A 436 13.69 42.23 9.06
N ALA A 437 12.57 41.94 8.38
CA ALA A 437 12.06 42.79 7.31
C ALA A 437 11.65 44.19 7.81
N LEU A 438 11.04 44.26 9.00
CA LEU A 438 10.70 45.52 9.67
C LEU A 438 11.96 46.31 10.06
N GLU A 439 12.93 45.65 10.70
CA GLU A 439 14.21 46.25 11.10
C GLU A 439 15.02 46.78 9.91
N SER A 440 14.96 46.11 8.77
CA SER A 440 15.66 46.50 7.54
C SER A 440 14.90 47.53 6.68
N GLY A 441 13.74 48.00 7.12
CA GLY A 441 12.94 49.00 6.39
C GLY A 441 12.21 48.44 5.15
N TYR A 442 12.10 47.12 4.98
CA TYR A 442 11.43 46.49 3.84
C TYR A 442 9.92 46.33 4.00
N TYR A 443 9.33 46.84 5.09
CA TYR A 443 7.91 46.66 5.41
C TYR A 443 6.96 47.04 4.25
N ASN A 444 7.21 48.17 3.59
CA ASN A 444 6.40 48.66 2.47
C ASN A 444 6.93 48.20 1.09
N ASN A 445 8.03 47.44 1.04
CA ASN A 445 8.61 46.96 -0.20
C ASN A 445 8.17 45.50 -0.48
N PRO A 446 7.28 45.26 -1.46
CA PRO A 446 6.80 43.91 -1.78
C PRO A 446 7.87 42.99 -2.38
N ILE A 447 8.96 43.55 -2.93
CA ILE A 447 10.08 42.80 -3.55
C ILE A 447 11.31 42.80 -2.63
N GLY A 448 11.19 43.38 -1.42
CA GLY A 448 12.29 43.45 -0.47
C GLY A 448 12.78 42.06 -0.07
N VAL A 449 14.04 41.76 -0.39
CA VAL A 449 14.71 40.52 0.03
C VAL A 449 15.40 40.77 1.37
N VAL A 450 14.96 40.06 2.40
CA VAL A 450 15.54 40.17 3.73
C VAL A 450 16.94 39.54 3.73
N HIS A 451 17.90 40.18 4.40
CA HIS A 451 19.26 39.64 4.59
C HIS A 451 19.29 38.45 5.57
N MET A 452 18.53 37.40 5.29
CA MET A 452 18.42 36.16 6.04
C MET A 452 18.52 35.00 5.07
N SER A 453 19.32 33.98 5.40
CA SER A 453 19.44 32.81 4.53
C SER A 453 18.13 32.04 4.47
N ALA A 454 17.68 31.72 3.26
CA ALA A 454 16.52 30.86 2.99
C ALA A 454 16.73 29.42 3.51
N MET A 455 17.96 29.02 3.86
CA MET A 455 18.24 27.72 4.47
C MET A 455 17.55 27.52 5.82
N LEU A 456 17.11 28.60 6.48
CA LEU A 456 16.29 28.52 7.69
C LEU A 456 14.89 27.95 7.43
N LEU A 457 14.46 27.84 6.17
CA LEU A 457 13.25 27.11 5.77
C LEU A 457 13.49 25.59 5.64
N VAL A 458 14.74 25.12 5.56
CA VAL A 458 15.01 23.68 5.36
C VAL A 458 14.45 22.78 6.48
N PRO A 459 14.53 23.15 7.79
CA PRO A 459 14.00 22.32 8.86
C PRO A 459 12.50 22.00 8.74
N GLN A 460 11.66 22.99 8.39
CA GLN A 460 10.22 22.75 8.16
C GLN A 460 9.97 21.82 6.97
N TYR A 461 10.77 21.92 5.89
CA TYR A 461 10.63 21.05 4.72
C TYR A 461 11.07 19.61 5.02
N LEU A 462 12.20 19.43 5.72
CA LEU A 462 12.66 18.10 6.13
C LEU A 462 11.67 17.44 7.10
N LEU A 463 11.18 18.19 8.09
CA LEU A 463 10.16 17.69 9.02
C LEU A 463 8.87 17.32 8.30
N MET A 464 8.43 18.11 7.31
CA MET A 464 7.27 17.77 6.48
C MET A 464 7.52 16.49 5.67
N GLY A 465 8.71 16.31 5.09
CA GLY A 465 9.07 15.08 4.37
C GLY A 465 9.08 13.84 5.28
N VAL A 466 9.62 13.96 6.50
CA VAL A 466 9.55 12.91 7.52
C VAL A 466 8.10 12.62 7.92
N ALA A 467 7.28 13.66 8.10
CA ALA A 467 5.87 13.55 8.44
C ALA A 467 5.08 12.80 7.34
N GLU A 468 5.35 13.12 6.08
CA GLU A 468 4.75 12.46 4.91
C GLU A 468 5.15 10.98 4.84
N ALA A 469 6.45 10.68 4.98
CA ALA A 469 6.95 9.31 4.94
C ALA A 469 6.38 8.45 6.08
N LEU A 470 6.20 9.03 7.28
CA LEU A 470 5.61 8.35 8.42
C LEU A 470 4.10 8.13 8.25
N ASN A 471 3.37 9.14 7.80
CA ASN A 471 1.91 9.09 7.74
C ASN A 471 1.38 8.46 6.46
N VAL A 472 1.81 8.94 5.28
CA VAL A 472 1.23 8.51 3.99
C VAL A 472 1.59 7.06 3.69
N ILE A 473 2.85 6.66 3.89
CA ILE A 473 3.28 5.27 3.69
C ILE A 473 2.53 4.34 4.66
N ALA A 474 2.46 4.70 5.94
CA ALA A 474 1.76 3.88 6.93
C ALA A 474 0.24 3.85 6.69
N SER A 475 -0.36 4.92 6.19
CA SER A 475 -1.78 4.96 5.81
C SER A 475 -2.05 4.00 4.65
N ASN A 476 -1.21 4.01 3.62
CA ASN A 476 -1.31 3.07 2.51
C ASN A 476 -1.20 1.62 3.00
N GLU A 477 -0.20 1.31 3.83
CA GLU A 477 -0.01 -0.01 4.44
C GLU A 477 -1.22 -0.43 5.28
N PHE A 478 -1.74 0.47 6.11
CA PHE A 478 -2.95 0.26 6.90
C PHE A 478 -4.16 -0.07 6.01
N PHE A 479 -4.41 0.70 4.96
CA PHE A 479 -5.52 0.43 4.04
C PHE A 479 -5.36 -0.91 3.33
N TYR A 480 -4.16 -1.30 2.92
CA TYR A 480 -3.91 -2.62 2.33
C TYR A 480 -4.15 -3.77 3.31
N SER A 481 -3.82 -3.59 4.59
CA SER A 481 -4.02 -4.63 5.63
C SER A 481 -5.48 -4.79 6.06
N GLU A 482 -6.27 -3.71 6.04
CA GLU A 482 -7.64 -3.71 6.57
C GLU A 482 -8.72 -3.86 5.50
N LEU A 483 -8.43 -3.51 4.24
CA LEU A 483 -9.36 -3.68 3.13
C LEU A 483 -9.22 -5.07 2.50
N PRO A 484 -10.32 -5.70 2.04
CA PRO A 484 -10.27 -6.95 1.30
C PRO A 484 -9.37 -6.87 0.06
N LYS A 485 -8.81 -8.00 -0.37
CA LYS A 485 -7.90 -8.08 -1.54
C LYS A 485 -8.50 -7.50 -2.83
N SER A 486 -9.82 -7.66 -3.01
CA SER A 486 -10.59 -7.09 -4.12
C SER A 486 -10.55 -5.56 -4.17
N MET A 487 -10.27 -4.90 -3.05
CA MET A 487 -10.23 -3.44 -2.88
C MET A 487 -8.82 -2.85 -2.82
N SER A 488 -7.80 -3.60 -3.22
CA SER A 488 -6.40 -3.14 -3.17
C SER A 488 -6.16 -1.81 -3.91
N SER A 489 -6.83 -1.56 -5.03
CA SER A 489 -6.76 -0.29 -5.77
C SER A 489 -7.43 0.89 -5.04
N MET A 490 -8.37 0.62 -4.13
CA MET A 490 -9.07 1.65 -3.34
C MET A 490 -8.14 2.33 -2.33
N ALA A 491 -7.12 1.62 -1.82
CA ALA A 491 -6.15 2.18 -0.89
C ALA A 491 -5.44 3.42 -1.46
N LEU A 492 -4.97 3.33 -2.71
CA LEU A 492 -4.36 4.44 -3.43
C LEU A 492 -5.37 5.57 -3.73
N ALA A 493 -6.60 5.20 -4.06
CA ALA A 493 -7.68 6.14 -4.34
C ALA A 493 -8.07 6.98 -3.11
N LEU A 494 -8.10 6.37 -1.92
CA LEU A 494 -8.35 7.06 -0.65
C LEU A 494 -7.27 8.09 -0.34
N SER A 495 -5.99 7.77 -0.60
CA SER A 495 -4.89 8.71 -0.39
C SER A 495 -4.99 9.92 -1.32
N GLY A 496 -5.30 9.71 -2.61
CA GLY A 496 -5.59 10.80 -3.55
C GLY A 496 -6.81 11.64 -3.14
N LEU A 497 -7.90 10.99 -2.75
CA LEU A 497 -9.11 11.66 -2.24
C LEU A 497 -8.80 12.55 -1.02
N GLY A 498 -7.93 12.07 -0.11
CA GLY A 498 -7.48 12.83 1.05
C GLY A 498 -6.79 14.15 0.68
N LEU A 499 -5.89 14.11 -0.31
CA LEU A 499 -5.24 15.31 -0.86
C LEU A 499 -6.24 16.27 -1.53
N GLY A 500 -7.24 15.72 -2.23
CA GLY A 500 -8.30 16.51 -2.86
C GLY A 500 -9.15 17.27 -1.84
N VAL A 501 -9.65 16.56 -0.82
CA VAL A 501 -10.42 17.15 0.29
C VAL A 501 -9.57 18.11 1.11
N GLY A 502 -8.30 17.78 1.36
CA GLY A 502 -7.35 18.63 2.06
C GLY A 502 -7.14 19.97 1.36
N SER A 503 -7.02 19.99 0.03
CA SER A 503 -6.91 21.24 -0.74
C SER A 503 -8.18 22.10 -0.66
N LEU A 504 -9.37 21.50 -0.71
CA LEU A 504 -10.63 22.24 -0.51
C LEU A 504 -10.75 22.80 0.92
N LEU A 505 -10.35 22.02 1.92
CA LEU A 505 -10.35 22.46 3.31
C LEU A 505 -9.32 23.59 3.53
N ALA A 506 -8.14 23.51 2.90
CA ALA A 506 -7.14 24.57 2.92
C ALA A 506 -7.71 25.88 2.32
N SER A 507 -8.44 25.79 1.21
CA SER A 507 -9.15 26.94 0.61
C SER A 507 -10.21 27.51 1.56
N LEU A 508 -11.02 26.66 2.18
CA LEU A 508 -12.01 27.09 3.16
C LEU A 508 -11.38 27.81 4.37
N ILE A 509 -10.29 27.26 4.90
CA ILE A 509 -9.53 27.87 6.01
C ILE A 509 -9.00 29.23 5.56
N LEU A 510 -8.34 29.30 4.41
CA LEU A 510 -7.77 30.53 3.86
C LEU A 510 -8.83 31.63 3.67
N SER A 511 -9.95 31.33 3.01
CA SER A 511 -11.04 32.28 2.80
C SER A 511 -11.75 32.68 4.10
N THR A 512 -11.82 31.78 5.09
CA THR A 512 -12.37 32.12 6.40
C THR A 512 -11.44 33.08 7.15
N VAL A 513 -10.14 32.82 7.15
CA VAL A 513 -9.13 33.70 7.75
C VAL A 513 -9.18 35.08 7.10
N GLU A 514 -9.23 35.15 5.76
CA GLU A 514 -9.40 36.43 5.05
C GLU A 514 -10.64 37.18 5.51
N LYS A 515 -11.81 36.53 5.51
CA LYS A 515 -13.09 37.15 5.87
C LYS A 515 -13.13 37.60 7.33
N VAL A 516 -12.56 36.82 8.25
CA VAL A 516 -12.56 37.14 9.69
C VAL A 516 -11.56 38.25 10.00
N THR A 517 -10.38 38.24 9.40
CA THR A 517 -9.32 39.21 9.71
C THR A 517 -9.56 40.59 9.09
N LYS A 518 -10.28 40.65 7.97
CA LYS A 518 -10.77 41.91 7.38
C LYS A 518 -11.88 42.59 8.20
N ARG A 519 -12.54 41.88 9.14
CA ARG A 519 -13.62 42.48 9.96
C ARG A 519 -13.04 43.55 10.87
N GLY A 520 -13.71 44.70 10.95
CA GLY A 520 -13.33 45.82 11.81
C GLY A 520 -12.32 46.79 11.20
N GLY A 521 -12.18 46.83 9.87
CA GLY A 521 -11.37 47.82 9.15
C GLY A 521 -9.85 47.60 9.24
N LYS A 522 -9.41 46.50 9.86
CA LYS A 522 -8.01 46.06 9.87
C LYS A 522 -7.68 45.31 8.57
N GLY A 523 -6.42 45.37 8.15
CA GLY A 523 -5.94 44.61 6.99
C GLY A 523 -6.07 43.09 7.21
N SER A 524 -6.21 42.34 6.11
CA SER A 524 -6.18 40.88 6.11
C SER A 524 -4.84 40.35 6.63
N TRP A 525 -4.84 39.20 7.33
CA TRP A 525 -3.58 38.51 7.67
C TRP A 525 -2.76 38.15 6.44
N ILE A 526 -3.39 37.97 5.29
CA ILE A 526 -2.71 37.66 4.04
C ILE A 526 -2.89 38.85 3.10
N SER A 527 -1.78 39.45 2.69
CA SER A 527 -1.67 40.59 1.80
C SER A 527 -0.80 40.21 0.59
N ASN A 528 -0.95 40.94 -0.51
CA ASN A 528 -0.08 40.80 -1.69
C ASN A 528 1.39 41.12 -1.36
N ASN A 529 1.64 41.95 -0.33
CA ASN A 529 2.97 42.20 0.19
C ASN A 529 3.23 41.25 1.39
N ILE A 530 4.13 40.28 1.19
CA ILE A 530 4.52 39.32 2.23
C ILE A 530 5.09 39.98 3.50
N ASN A 531 5.72 41.15 3.39
CA ASN A 531 6.29 41.85 4.54
C ASN A 531 5.22 42.52 5.42
N GLN A 532 4.03 42.78 4.88
CA GLN A 532 2.86 43.25 5.63
C GLN A 532 1.98 42.09 6.10
N SER A 533 2.04 40.94 5.42
CA SER A 533 1.29 39.74 5.78
C SER A 533 1.70 39.20 7.15
N HIS A 534 0.72 38.64 7.85
CA HIS A 534 0.84 37.91 9.11
C HIS A 534 0.82 36.40 8.88
N TYR A 535 1.74 35.90 8.06
CA TYR A 535 1.86 34.46 7.78
C TYR A 535 2.19 33.67 9.05
N GLU A 536 2.89 34.28 10.01
CA GLU A 536 3.15 33.70 11.32
C GLU A 536 1.85 33.32 12.05
N SER A 537 0.82 34.19 11.97
CA SER A 537 -0.47 33.95 12.62
C SER A 537 -1.27 32.85 11.92
N TYR A 538 -1.18 32.81 10.59
CA TYR A 538 -1.79 31.75 9.78
C TYR A 538 -1.16 30.37 10.06
N TYR A 539 0.17 30.28 10.14
CA TYR A 539 0.84 29.03 10.50
C TYR A 539 0.58 28.60 11.95
N TRP A 540 0.48 29.55 12.89
CA TRP A 540 0.05 29.24 14.25
C TRP A 540 -1.36 28.64 14.28
N LEU A 541 -2.31 29.19 13.50
CA LEU A 541 -3.64 28.61 13.37
C LEU A 541 -3.58 27.16 12.84
N LEU A 542 -2.83 26.92 11.76
CA LEU A 542 -2.66 25.57 11.21
C LEU A 542 -2.00 24.61 12.20
N SER A 543 -1.05 25.08 13.02
CA SER A 543 -0.43 24.28 14.08
C SER A 543 -1.45 23.87 15.16
N ILE A 544 -2.32 24.79 15.59
CA ILE A 544 -3.37 24.50 16.58
C ILE A 544 -4.36 23.49 16.00
N MET A 545 -4.81 23.68 14.75
CA MET A 545 -5.68 22.72 14.07
C MET A 545 -5.03 21.35 13.91
N SER A 546 -3.73 21.31 13.60
CA SER A 546 -2.95 20.08 13.52
C SER A 546 -2.85 19.37 14.88
N LEU A 547 -2.66 20.11 15.97
CA LEU A 547 -2.62 19.56 17.32
C LEU A 547 -3.99 18.96 17.72
N VAL A 548 -5.08 19.68 17.46
CA VAL A 548 -6.44 19.16 17.66
C VAL A 548 -6.67 17.89 16.83
N ASN A 549 -6.17 17.86 15.60
CA ASN A 549 -6.26 16.67 14.74
C ASN A 549 -5.44 15.47 15.27
N VAL A 550 -4.28 15.71 15.91
CA VAL A 550 -3.52 14.63 16.59
C VAL A 550 -4.37 14.03 17.73
N LEU A 551 -5.06 14.87 18.51
CA LEU A 551 -5.96 14.39 19.57
C LEU A 551 -7.15 13.62 18.97
N TYR A 552 -7.75 14.12 17.90
CA TYR A 552 -8.80 13.43 17.15
C TYR A 552 -8.32 12.06 16.63
N PHE A 553 -7.11 11.98 16.06
CA PHE A 553 -6.54 10.71 15.62
C PHE A 553 -6.38 9.71 16.76
N ILE A 554 -5.91 10.15 17.93
CA ILE A 554 -5.77 9.29 19.11
C ILE A 554 -7.14 8.71 19.51
N LEU A 555 -8.19 9.54 19.54
CA LEU A 555 -9.56 9.10 19.83
C LEU A 555 -10.07 8.08 18.79
N CYS A 556 -9.88 8.37 17.49
CA CYS A 556 -10.24 7.46 16.40
C CYS A 556 -9.47 6.14 16.46
N SER A 557 -8.17 6.17 16.74
CA SER A 557 -7.30 5.00 16.85
C SER A 557 -7.67 4.12 18.03
N TRP A 558 -8.08 4.73 19.15
CA TRP A 558 -8.62 4.04 20.31
C TRP A 558 -9.96 3.38 19.98
N ALA A 559 -10.90 4.13 19.38
CA ALA A 559 -12.22 3.62 19.00
C ALA A 559 -12.16 2.50 17.92
N TYR A 560 -11.16 2.54 17.03
CA TYR A 560 -10.97 1.50 16.01
C TYR A 560 -10.62 0.14 16.61
N GLY A 561 -9.85 0.12 17.70
CA GLY A 561 -9.32 -1.10 18.31
C GLY A 561 -8.08 -1.65 17.60
N PRO A 562 -7.65 -2.89 17.92
CA PRO A 562 -6.46 -3.51 17.31
C PRO A 562 -6.64 -3.76 15.80
N CYS A 563 -5.56 -3.59 15.05
CA CYS A 563 -5.50 -3.89 13.60
C CYS A 563 -5.50 -5.41 13.36
N ALA A 564 -5.90 -5.84 12.16
CA ALA A 564 -5.99 -7.24 11.78
C ALA A 564 -4.65 -8.00 11.95
N ASP A 565 -3.53 -7.38 11.55
CA ASP A 565 -2.18 -7.98 11.67
C ASP A 565 -1.68 -8.06 13.11
N GLN A 566 -2.10 -7.11 13.96
CA GLN A 566 -1.86 -7.21 15.40
C GLN A 566 -2.79 -8.23 16.05
N GLY A 567 -3.97 -8.50 15.50
CA GLY A 567 -4.86 -9.56 15.96
C GLY A 567 -4.26 -10.94 15.78
N PHE A 568 -3.61 -11.21 14.64
CA PHE A 568 -2.95 -12.50 14.41
C PHE A 568 -1.70 -12.66 15.28
N SER A 569 -0.86 -11.62 15.34
CA SER A 569 0.34 -11.63 16.18
C SER A 569 -0.01 -11.66 17.68
N LYS A 570 -1.02 -10.92 18.13
CA LYS A 570 -1.49 -10.92 19.52
C LYS A 570 -2.32 -12.14 19.86
N VAL A 571 -3.00 -12.83 18.94
CA VAL A 571 -3.59 -14.16 19.21
C VAL A 571 -2.49 -15.23 19.31
N LEU A 572 -1.38 -15.08 18.59
CA LEU A 572 -0.18 -15.90 18.78
C LEU A 572 0.52 -15.59 20.14
N PHE A 573 0.64 -14.32 20.52
CA PHE A 573 1.33 -13.90 21.77
C PHE A 573 0.45 -13.94 23.04
N ASP A 574 -0.87 -13.70 22.97
CA ASP A 574 -1.79 -13.88 24.11
C ASP A 574 -2.10 -15.37 24.35
N ARG A 575 -1.86 -16.27 23.36
CA ARG A 575 -1.84 -17.71 23.63
C ARG A 575 -0.63 -18.15 24.47
N GLU A 576 0.46 -17.37 24.50
CA GLU A 576 1.51 -17.55 25.51
C GLU A 576 1.08 -17.01 26.88
N GLY A 577 0.19 -16.02 26.93
CA GLY A 577 -0.45 -15.54 28.16
C GLY A 577 -1.47 -16.51 28.76
N PHE A 578 -2.06 -17.40 27.95
CA PHE A 578 -2.98 -18.44 28.40
C PHE A 578 -2.29 -19.62 29.10
N PHE A 579 -0.95 -19.66 29.14
CA PHE A 579 -0.16 -20.66 29.87
C PHE A 579 0.48 -20.16 31.17
N LYS A 580 0.15 -18.94 31.62
CA LYS A 580 0.54 -18.42 32.94
C LYS A 580 -0.69 -18.01 33.75
N LEU A 581 -1.38 -19.00 34.32
CA LEU A 581 -2.08 -18.96 35.62
C LEU A 581 -2.97 -20.20 35.74
N ASN A 582 -2.48 -21.22 36.44
CA ASN A 582 -3.22 -21.89 37.51
C ASN A 582 -2.28 -22.90 38.18
N ASP A 583 -1.42 -22.35 39.05
CA ASP A 583 -0.58 -23.10 39.99
C ASP A 583 -1.24 -23.16 41.38
N LYS A 584 -2.58 -23.09 41.41
CA LYS A 584 -3.37 -23.36 42.61
C LYS A 584 -4.54 -24.23 42.18
N GLY A 585 -4.54 -25.47 42.66
CA GLY A 585 -5.67 -26.37 42.52
C GLY A 585 -6.87 -25.77 43.22
N GLU A 586 -7.92 -25.50 42.46
CA GLU A 586 -9.29 -25.42 42.95
C GLU A 586 -10.24 -25.68 41.77
N ASP A 587 -11.27 -26.46 42.07
CA ASP A 587 -12.27 -27.00 41.15
C ASP A 587 -12.97 -25.92 40.32
N LEU A 588 -13.17 -26.21 39.02
CA LEU A 588 -14.28 -25.64 38.26
C LEU A 588 -14.95 -26.75 37.45
N LYS A 589 -15.96 -27.38 38.07
CA LYS A 589 -17.09 -28.02 37.38
C LYS A 589 -18.04 -26.91 36.92
N GLU A 590 -18.80 -27.21 35.86
CA GLU A 590 -19.73 -26.34 35.10
C GLU A 590 -19.01 -25.51 34.02
N GLU A 591 -19.36 -25.53 32.74
CA GLU A 591 -20.62 -25.84 32.09
C GLU A 591 -20.34 -26.10 30.59
N LEU A 592 -20.66 -27.29 30.06
CA LEU A 592 -20.94 -27.52 28.63
C LEU A 592 -21.50 -28.93 28.45
N HIS A 593 -22.77 -29.06 28.78
CA HIS A 593 -23.60 -30.13 28.24
C HIS A 593 -23.74 -29.94 26.73
N LEU A 594 -23.05 -30.77 25.94
CA LEU A 594 -23.45 -31.10 24.58
C LEU A 594 -23.60 -32.61 24.48
N LYS A 595 -24.87 -33.02 24.38
CA LYS A 595 -25.33 -34.36 24.03
C LYS A 595 -24.73 -34.78 22.69
N GLY A 596 -24.44 -36.08 22.61
CA GLY A 596 -23.68 -36.70 21.54
C GLY A 596 -24.28 -36.61 20.14
N SER A 597 -23.37 -36.50 19.19
CA SER A 597 -23.47 -37.04 17.85
C SER A 597 -22.06 -37.47 17.43
N GLY A 598 -21.86 -38.77 17.23
CA GLY A 598 -20.56 -39.33 16.88
C GLY A 598 -20.07 -38.83 15.53
N VAL A 599 -19.02 -38.00 15.55
CA VAL A 599 -18.10 -37.78 14.43
C VAL A 599 -16.70 -37.67 15.05
N LYS A 600 -15.86 -38.67 14.82
CA LYS A 600 -14.45 -38.67 15.25
C LYS A 600 -13.67 -37.71 14.35
N ASN A 601 -13.48 -36.47 14.80
CA ASN A 601 -12.51 -35.55 14.19
C ASN A 601 -11.14 -35.83 14.82
N GLY A 602 -10.33 -36.65 14.15
CA GLY A 602 -8.94 -36.86 14.52
C GLY A 602 -8.09 -35.70 14.00
N GLU A 603 -7.54 -34.90 14.93
CA GLU A 603 -6.31 -34.15 14.69
C GLU A 603 -5.13 -35.13 14.74
N GLU A 604 -4.01 -34.82 14.09
CA GLU A 604 -2.87 -35.74 13.96
C GLU A 604 -1.54 -35.03 14.03
N LYS A 605 -0.48 -35.71 14.51
CA LYS A 605 0.88 -35.15 14.60
C LYS A 605 1.94 -35.99 13.89
N SER A 606 2.78 -35.35 13.08
CA SER A 606 3.98 -35.94 12.44
C SER A 606 5.26 -35.37 13.08
N LYS A 607 6.28 -36.22 13.32
CA LYS A 607 7.48 -35.89 14.13
C LYS A 607 8.78 -36.51 13.62
N GLU A 608 9.88 -35.76 13.66
CA GLU A 608 11.28 -36.18 13.40
C GLU A 608 12.19 -35.70 14.55
N ASP A 609 12.59 -36.58 15.47
CA ASP A 609 13.49 -36.25 16.61
C ASP A 609 14.44 -37.42 16.88
N GLU A 610 15.31 -37.72 15.90
CA GLU A 610 16.28 -38.81 15.93
C GLU A 610 17.63 -38.35 16.53
N ASN A 611 18.37 -39.29 17.12
CA ASN A 611 19.62 -39.04 17.84
C ASN A 611 20.64 -38.21 17.04
N ASP A 612 20.79 -38.46 15.74
CA ASP A 612 21.74 -37.72 14.88
C ASP A 612 21.44 -36.22 14.75
N PHE A 613 20.21 -35.80 15.03
CA PHE A 613 19.81 -34.39 15.00
C PHE A 613 19.74 -33.74 16.38
N ILE A 614 19.69 -34.54 17.46
CA ILE A 614 19.41 -34.05 18.82
C ILE A 614 20.65 -34.12 19.72
N LEU A 615 21.38 -35.25 19.71
CA LEU A 615 22.48 -35.48 20.63
C LEU A 615 23.70 -34.59 20.33
N PRO A 616 24.52 -34.25 21.35
CA PRO A 616 25.68 -33.38 21.17
C PRO A 616 26.72 -33.87 20.15
N ASP A 617 26.83 -35.19 19.98
CA ASP A 617 27.72 -35.95 19.10
C ASP A 617 27.04 -36.46 17.81
N GLY A 618 25.77 -36.10 17.59
CA GLY A 618 25.01 -36.49 16.40
C GLY A 618 25.59 -35.88 15.11
N LEU A 619 25.59 -36.67 14.02
CA LEU A 619 26.25 -36.29 12.77
C LEU A 619 25.59 -35.10 12.05
N MET A 620 24.34 -34.77 12.40
CA MET A 620 23.54 -33.70 11.79
C MET A 620 22.88 -32.82 12.86
N ARG A 621 23.55 -32.67 14.00
CA ARG A 621 23.05 -31.95 15.18
C ARG A 621 22.41 -30.60 14.83
N VAL A 622 21.24 -30.38 15.42
CA VAL A 622 20.51 -29.11 15.40
C VAL A 622 20.65 -28.47 16.78
N ASP A 623 21.32 -27.31 16.86
CA ASP A 623 21.64 -26.70 18.18
C ASP A 623 20.42 -26.41 19.06
N GLY A 624 19.26 -26.12 18.47
CA GLY A 624 17.99 -25.97 19.20
C GLY A 624 17.24 -27.28 19.50
N GLY A 625 17.71 -28.44 19.02
CA GLY A 625 16.99 -29.71 19.05
C GLY A 625 16.76 -30.26 20.46
N GLN A 626 17.79 -30.30 21.30
CA GLN A 626 17.67 -30.80 22.67
C GLN A 626 16.64 -30.02 23.50
N ALA A 627 16.53 -28.70 23.27
CA ALA A 627 15.66 -27.81 24.03
C ALA A 627 14.17 -28.05 23.79
N ILE A 628 13.78 -28.61 22.63
CA ILE A 628 12.38 -28.85 22.30
C ILE A 628 11.86 -30.22 22.77
N VAL A 629 12.74 -31.17 23.08
CA VAL A 629 12.37 -32.56 23.43
C VAL A 629 11.32 -32.62 24.55
N PRO A 630 11.41 -31.86 25.67
CA PRO A 630 10.37 -31.88 26.71
C PRO A 630 8.99 -31.43 26.19
N ASN A 631 8.96 -30.42 25.32
CA ASN A 631 7.72 -29.91 24.72
C ASN A 631 7.15 -30.91 23.70
N VAL A 632 8.01 -31.59 22.95
CA VAL A 632 7.61 -32.68 22.06
C VAL A 632 6.99 -33.82 22.85
N ILE A 633 7.61 -34.26 23.95
CA ILE A 633 7.06 -35.30 24.86
C ILE A 633 5.68 -34.90 25.37
N LYS A 634 5.57 -33.69 25.93
CA LYS A 634 4.29 -33.14 26.41
C LYS A 634 3.23 -33.11 25.31
N ALA A 635 3.61 -32.76 24.08
CA ALA A 635 2.71 -32.75 22.93
C ALA A 635 2.25 -34.16 22.52
N VAL A 636 3.09 -35.21 22.67
CA VAL A 636 2.69 -36.62 22.47
C VAL A 636 1.70 -37.04 23.55
N GLU A 637 1.99 -36.76 24.81
CA GLU A 637 1.16 -37.18 25.94
C GLU A 637 -0.25 -36.56 25.87
N VAL A 638 -0.34 -35.29 25.49
CA VAL A 638 -1.63 -34.63 25.25
C VAL A 638 -2.37 -35.27 24.07
N ALA A 639 -1.67 -35.61 22.99
CA ALA A 639 -2.27 -36.28 21.84
C ALA A 639 -2.86 -37.64 22.23
N ARG A 640 -2.07 -38.50 22.89
CA ARG A 640 -2.52 -39.81 23.36
C ARG A 640 -3.71 -39.72 24.32
N ARG A 641 -3.68 -38.79 25.29
CA ARG A 641 -4.80 -38.56 26.22
C ARG A 641 -6.10 -38.13 25.53
N ARG A 642 -6.00 -37.48 24.36
CA ARG A 642 -7.15 -37.01 23.57
C ARG A 642 -7.56 -37.98 22.47
N GLY A 643 -6.91 -39.14 22.36
CA GLY A 643 -7.18 -40.11 21.28
C GLY A 643 -6.79 -39.60 19.89
N ILE A 644 -5.86 -38.65 19.82
CA ILE A 644 -5.28 -38.11 18.57
C ILE A 644 -4.23 -39.11 18.08
N LEU A 645 -4.30 -39.49 16.79
CA LEU A 645 -3.33 -40.41 16.19
C LEU A 645 -1.94 -39.77 16.18
N VAL A 646 -0.94 -40.51 16.68
CA VAL A 646 0.46 -40.09 16.69
C VAL A 646 1.19 -40.82 15.56
N ILE A 647 1.80 -40.04 14.66
CA ILE A 647 2.66 -40.56 13.60
C ILE A 647 4.11 -40.16 13.88
N TRP A 648 4.97 -41.17 13.95
CA TRP A 648 6.42 -41.05 14.00
C TRP A 648 6.95 -41.05 12.58
N VAL A 649 7.52 -39.93 12.15
CA VAL A 649 8.14 -39.76 10.84
C VAL A 649 9.64 -39.83 11.02
N VAL A 650 10.26 -40.94 10.61
CA VAL A 650 11.70 -41.16 10.82
C VAL A 650 12.44 -41.13 9.50
N ARG A 651 13.70 -40.69 9.51
CA ARG A 651 14.60 -40.85 8.38
C ARG A 651 15.39 -42.14 8.58
N GLU A 652 15.23 -43.08 7.67
CA GLU A 652 16.13 -44.23 7.60
C GLU A 652 16.68 -44.30 6.19
N HIS A 653 18.01 -44.21 6.07
CA HIS A 653 18.71 -44.30 4.80
C HIS A 653 19.41 -45.64 4.63
N ASP A 654 19.56 -46.07 3.37
CA ASP A 654 20.44 -47.16 2.99
C ASP A 654 21.87 -46.86 3.50
N PRO A 655 22.57 -47.82 4.14
CA PRO A 655 23.91 -47.57 4.67
C PRO A 655 24.94 -47.09 3.65
N LEU A 656 24.73 -47.35 2.35
CA LEU A 656 25.58 -46.86 1.26
C LEU A 656 25.08 -45.52 0.68
N GLY A 657 24.06 -44.90 1.28
CA GLY A 657 23.49 -43.62 0.87
C GLY A 657 22.84 -43.64 -0.52
N ARG A 658 22.42 -44.81 -1.03
CA ARG A 658 21.83 -44.93 -2.38
C ARG A 658 20.48 -44.24 -2.52
N ASP A 659 19.80 -44.04 -1.40
CA ASP A 659 18.48 -43.43 -1.32
C ASP A 659 18.51 -42.02 -0.70
N VAL A 660 19.69 -41.41 -0.47
CA VAL A 660 19.81 -40.06 0.08
C VAL A 660 19.75 -38.99 -1.02
N GLU A 661 19.56 -37.72 -0.65
CA GLU A 661 19.65 -36.62 -1.61
C GLU A 661 21.07 -36.49 -2.20
N LEU A 662 21.21 -36.20 -3.50
CA LEU A 662 22.50 -36.17 -4.22
C LEU A 662 23.58 -35.34 -3.51
N PHE A 663 23.21 -34.20 -2.93
CA PHE A 663 24.15 -33.31 -2.23
C PHE A 663 24.63 -33.85 -0.88
N ARG A 664 24.03 -34.92 -0.33
CA ARG A 664 24.44 -35.59 0.92
C ARG A 664 25.03 -36.97 0.71
N GLN A 665 25.08 -37.47 -0.53
CA GLN A 665 25.59 -38.81 -0.85
C GLN A 665 27.03 -39.02 -0.40
N HIS A 666 27.85 -37.96 -0.43
CA HIS A 666 29.24 -37.98 0.02
C HIS A 666 29.43 -38.26 1.52
N LEU A 667 28.36 -38.20 2.34
CA LEU A 667 28.41 -38.49 3.77
C LEU A 667 28.32 -39.98 4.10
N TYR A 668 28.12 -40.84 3.09
CA TYR A 668 27.96 -42.28 3.24
C TYR A 668 29.09 -42.99 2.51
N SER A 669 29.67 -44.02 3.13
CA SER A 669 30.66 -44.88 2.49
C SER A 669 30.54 -46.32 3.00
N SER A 670 31.20 -47.25 2.32
CA SER A 670 31.29 -48.65 2.79
C SER A 670 32.03 -48.80 4.13
N GLU A 671 32.81 -47.80 4.53
CA GLU A 671 33.65 -47.82 5.73
C GLU A 671 33.03 -47.06 6.91
N LYS A 672 32.07 -46.16 6.66
CA LYS A 672 31.44 -45.32 7.69
C LYS A 672 29.95 -45.14 7.40
N ALA A 673 29.11 -45.52 8.38
CA ALA A 673 27.68 -45.26 8.34
C ALA A 673 27.41 -43.74 8.32
N GLY A 674 26.64 -43.28 7.33
CA GLY A 674 26.22 -41.89 7.23
C GLY A 674 25.08 -41.56 8.20
N PRO A 675 24.66 -40.28 8.28
CA PRO A 675 23.61 -39.86 9.20
C PRO A 675 22.31 -40.65 9.02
N THR A 676 21.64 -41.04 10.10
CA THR A 676 20.36 -41.74 10.07
C THR A 676 20.37 -43.02 9.20
N SER A 677 21.52 -43.69 9.15
CA SER A 677 21.66 -44.98 8.45
C SER A 677 20.80 -46.04 9.16
N LYS A 678 20.07 -46.84 8.39
CA LYS A 678 19.14 -47.85 8.94
C LYS A 678 19.85 -48.81 9.90
N GLY A 679 19.32 -48.92 11.12
CA GLY A 679 19.87 -49.77 12.18
C GLY A 679 21.07 -49.18 12.93
N SER A 680 21.45 -47.93 12.66
CA SER A 680 22.43 -47.19 13.47
C SER A 680 21.77 -46.50 14.66
N LEU A 681 22.55 -46.28 15.72
CA LEU A 681 22.10 -45.52 16.90
C LEU A 681 21.60 -44.11 16.54
N GLY A 682 22.17 -43.50 15.49
CA GLY A 682 21.77 -42.17 14.99
C GLY A 682 20.37 -42.11 14.37
N ALA A 683 19.85 -43.23 13.88
CA ALA A 683 18.48 -43.36 13.35
C ALA A 683 17.43 -43.72 14.43
N GLU A 684 17.84 -43.94 15.67
CA GLU A 684 16.90 -44.17 16.77
C GLU A 684 16.33 -42.85 17.30
N LEU A 685 15.11 -42.89 17.82
CA LEU A 685 14.48 -41.73 18.47
C LEU A 685 15.22 -41.39 19.76
N VAL A 686 15.31 -40.10 20.08
CA VAL A 686 15.96 -39.65 21.32
C VAL A 686 15.22 -40.13 22.58
N ASP A 687 15.98 -40.33 23.66
CA ASP A 687 15.46 -40.76 24.96
C ASP A 687 14.23 -39.95 25.41
N GLY A 688 13.17 -40.68 25.77
CA GLY A 688 11.86 -40.12 26.15
C GLY A 688 10.82 -40.11 25.02
N LEU A 689 11.23 -40.28 23.77
CA LEU A 689 10.32 -40.41 22.61
C LEU A 689 10.16 -41.88 22.22
N VAL A 690 9.23 -42.56 22.89
CA VAL A 690 8.96 -43.99 22.66
C VAL A 690 7.68 -44.18 21.83
N ILE A 691 7.77 -44.97 20.77
CA ILE A 691 6.63 -45.43 19.97
C ILE A 691 5.82 -46.42 20.82
N LYS A 692 4.53 -46.15 21.03
CA LYS A 692 3.62 -47.02 21.80
C LYS A 692 2.63 -47.74 20.89
N GLU A 693 1.99 -48.77 21.43
CA GLU A 693 0.89 -49.47 20.76
C GLU A 693 -0.22 -48.49 20.39
N GLY A 694 -0.63 -48.48 19.11
CA GLY A 694 -1.60 -47.54 18.55
C GLY A 694 -1.00 -46.32 17.85
N ASP A 695 0.31 -46.07 17.98
CA ASP A 695 1.01 -45.09 17.14
C ASP A 695 1.33 -45.68 15.76
N TYR A 696 1.58 -44.82 14.77
CA TYR A 696 1.99 -45.22 13.43
C TYR A 696 3.42 -44.75 13.12
N LYS A 697 4.21 -45.57 12.42
CA LYS A 697 5.57 -45.20 12.00
C LYS A 697 5.63 -45.10 10.48
N VAL A 698 6.13 -43.97 9.98
CA VAL A 698 6.41 -43.73 8.56
C VAL A 698 7.90 -43.46 8.40
N VAL A 699 8.54 -44.24 7.53
CA VAL A 699 9.92 -44.00 7.12
C VAL A 699 9.91 -43.11 5.88
N LYS A 700 10.73 -42.07 5.86
CA LYS A 700 10.95 -41.22 4.70
C LYS A 700 12.43 -41.13 4.37
N THR A 701 12.72 -40.90 3.09
CA THR A 701 14.09 -40.70 2.59
C THR A 701 14.29 -39.30 2.00
N ARG A 702 13.29 -38.42 2.12
CA ARG A 702 13.30 -37.04 1.58
C ARG A 702 12.86 -36.05 2.65
N PHE A 703 12.88 -34.75 2.32
CA PHE A 703 12.50 -33.70 3.27
C PHE A 703 11.04 -33.80 3.74
N SER A 704 10.10 -33.96 2.81
CA SER A 704 8.68 -34.10 3.14
C SER A 704 8.35 -35.47 3.72
N ALA A 705 7.47 -35.49 4.72
CA ALA A 705 6.83 -36.74 5.17
C ALA A 705 5.90 -37.35 4.10
N PHE A 706 5.43 -36.57 3.12
CA PHE A 706 4.52 -37.02 2.07
C PHE A 706 5.22 -37.49 0.78
N PHE A 707 6.45 -37.04 0.56
CA PHE A 707 7.15 -37.31 -0.69
C PHE A 707 7.69 -38.74 -0.71
N ALA A 708 7.23 -39.53 -1.69
CA ALA A 708 7.61 -40.95 -1.85
C ALA A 708 7.31 -41.83 -0.62
N THR A 709 6.23 -41.52 0.11
CA THR A 709 5.69 -42.35 1.20
C THR A 709 4.21 -42.62 0.96
N HIS A 710 3.64 -43.59 1.69
CA HIS A 710 2.20 -43.86 1.68
C HIS A 710 1.40 -43.01 2.68
N LEU A 711 2.03 -42.01 3.31
CA LEU A 711 1.41 -41.21 4.38
C LEU A 711 0.07 -40.61 3.93
N ASN A 712 0.01 -39.91 2.79
CA ASN A 712 -1.23 -39.28 2.33
C ASN A 712 -2.38 -40.30 2.16
N SER A 713 -2.09 -41.48 1.61
CA SER A 713 -3.10 -42.52 1.42
C SER A 713 -3.60 -43.06 2.77
N PHE A 714 -2.68 -43.29 3.72
CA PHE A 714 -3.01 -43.71 5.07
C PHE A 714 -3.92 -42.69 5.78
N LEU A 715 -3.58 -41.41 5.74
CA LEU A 715 -4.34 -40.33 6.39
C LEU A 715 -5.74 -40.15 5.82
N LYS A 716 -5.87 -40.11 4.48
CA LYS A 716 -7.17 -39.98 3.81
C LYS A 716 -8.06 -41.19 4.12
N THR A 717 -7.50 -42.40 4.15
CA THR A 717 -8.22 -43.63 4.50
C THR A 717 -8.70 -43.61 5.95
N ALA A 718 -7.90 -43.05 6.87
CA ALA A 718 -8.26 -42.85 8.27
C ALA A 718 -9.27 -41.70 8.49
N GLY A 719 -9.65 -40.96 7.44
CA GLY A 719 -10.56 -39.81 7.53
C GLY A 719 -9.93 -38.56 8.15
N ILE A 720 -8.60 -38.51 8.24
CA ILE A 720 -7.88 -37.41 8.87
C ILE A 720 -7.65 -36.28 7.86
N ASN A 721 -8.01 -35.06 8.25
CA ASN A 721 -7.88 -33.86 7.41
C ASN A 721 -7.21 -32.68 8.15
N SER A 722 -6.75 -32.89 9.38
CA SER A 722 -6.18 -31.87 10.25
C SER A 722 -4.89 -32.36 10.88
N LEU A 723 -3.80 -31.61 10.69
CA LEU A 723 -2.44 -31.96 11.09
C LEU A 723 -1.85 -30.93 12.04
N VAL A 724 -0.96 -31.38 12.91
CA VAL A 724 -0.21 -30.60 13.89
C VAL A 724 1.24 -31.09 13.87
N VAL A 725 2.15 -30.35 13.29
CA VAL A 725 3.52 -30.82 13.02
C VAL A 725 4.48 -30.34 14.11
N VAL A 726 5.40 -31.22 14.55
CA VAL A 726 6.50 -30.89 15.48
C VAL A 726 7.80 -31.58 15.06
N GLY A 727 8.94 -31.19 15.63
CA GLY A 727 10.25 -31.80 15.36
C GLY A 727 11.31 -30.81 14.88
N VAL A 728 12.48 -31.32 14.52
CA VAL A 728 13.64 -30.47 14.17
C VAL A 728 13.76 -30.20 12.66
N GLN A 729 14.74 -29.36 12.28
CA GLN A 729 14.97 -28.92 10.90
C GLN A 729 13.80 -28.12 10.30
N THR A 730 13.32 -27.12 11.05
CA THR A 730 12.26 -26.18 10.62
C THR A 730 12.37 -25.69 9.16
N PRO A 731 13.52 -25.18 8.66
CA PRO A 731 13.63 -24.69 7.27
C PRO A 731 13.41 -25.77 6.21
N ASN A 732 13.60 -27.04 6.56
CA ASN A 732 13.66 -28.16 5.66
C ASN A 732 12.45 -29.08 5.87
N CYS A 733 12.59 -30.11 6.72
CA CYS A 733 11.61 -31.19 6.84
C CYS A 733 10.23 -30.73 7.31
N ILE A 734 10.18 -29.89 8.36
CA ILE A 734 8.91 -29.38 8.89
C ILE A 734 8.21 -28.51 7.84
N ARG A 735 8.92 -27.52 7.29
CA ARG A 735 8.36 -26.62 6.29
C ARG A 735 7.89 -27.36 5.03
N GLN A 736 8.69 -28.27 4.50
CA GLN A 736 8.31 -29.02 3.31
C GLN A 736 7.06 -29.88 3.58
N THR A 737 6.99 -30.54 4.73
CA THR A 737 5.84 -31.37 5.11
C THR A 737 4.57 -30.53 5.26
N VAL A 738 4.66 -29.34 5.86
CA VAL A 738 3.53 -28.41 6.00
C VAL A 738 3.06 -27.89 4.63
N PHE A 739 3.99 -27.53 3.76
CA PHE A 739 3.66 -27.06 2.40
C PHE A 739 2.98 -28.15 1.58
N ASP A 740 3.49 -29.38 1.63
CA ASP A 740 2.87 -30.51 0.93
C ASP A 740 1.51 -30.86 1.54
N ALA A 741 1.33 -30.78 2.86
CA ALA A 741 0.01 -30.94 3.49
C ALA A 741 -1.01 -29.91 2.98
N VAL A 742 -0.61 -28.64 2.86
CA VAL A 742 -1.48 -27.60 2.30
C VAL A 742 -1.79 -27.89 0.82
N ALA A 743 -0.78 -28.33 0.05
CA ALA A 743 -0.96 -28.69 -1.36
C ALA A 743 -1.84 -29.94 -1.58
N LEU A 744 -1.96 -30.81 -0.57
CA LEU A 744 -2.80 -32.01 -0.56
C LEU A 744 -4.19 -31.79 0.08
N ASP A 745 -4.59 -30.53 0.24
CA ASP A 745 -5.90 -30.09 0.75
C ASP A 745 -6.22 -30.58 2.18
N TYR A 746 -5.23 -30.61 3.08
CA TYR A 746 -5.51 -30.74 4.51
C TYR A 746 -6.08 -29.42 5.05
N LYS A 747 -7.25 -29.48 5.70
CA LYS A 747 -8.05 -28.31 6.09
C LYS A 747 -7.39 -27.44 7.14
N TYR A 748 -6.71 -28.07 8.09
CA TYR A 748 -6.03 -27.39 9.18
C TYR A 748 -4.64 -28.00 9.33
N VAL A 749 -3.61 -27.18 9.21
CA VAL A 749 -2.22 -27.58 9.44
C VAL A 749 -1.62 -26.60 10.43
N ALA A 750 -1.32 -27.06 11.64
CA ALA A 750 -0.67 -26.26 12.67
C ALA A 750 0.75 -26.73 12.89
N VAL A 751 1.62 -25.86 13.39
CA VAL A 751 2.97 -26.19 13.83
C VAL A 751 3.09 -25.76 15.29
N ILE A 752 3.61 -26.64 16.16
CA ILE A 752 3.86 -26.26 17.56
C ILE A 752 5.24 -25.61 17.60
N VAL A 753 5.26 -24.28 17.68
CA VAL A 753 6.48 -23.46 17.58
C VAL A 753 7.53 -23.88 18.61
N ASP A 754 7.14 -23.99 19.88
CA ASP A 754 7.99 -24.44 20.99
C ASP A 754 8.30 -25.95 20.99
N GLY A 755 7.69 -26.69 20.06
CA GLY A 755 8.01 -28.09 19.74
C GLY A 755 8.77 -28.24 18.42
N THR A 756 9.33 -27.16 17.86
CA THR A 756 10.11 -27.20 16.62
C THR A 756 11.41 -26.43 16.74
N ALA A 757 12.46 -26.86 16.02
CA ALA A 757 13.77 -26.21 16.09
C ALA A 757 14.50 -26.15 14.74
N ALA A 758 15.48 -25.25 14.63
CA ALA A 758 16.45 -25.17 13.54
C ALA A 758 17.86 -24.95 14.09
N ALA A 759 18.86 -24.89 13.20
CA ALA A 759 20.26 -24.69 13.59
C ALA A 759 20.49 -23.39 14.38
N THR A 760 19.73 -22.33 14.09
CA THR A 760 19.72 -21.11 14.89
C THR A 760 18.31 -20.60 15.12
N PRO A 761 18.03 -19.85 16.21
CA PRO A 761 16.74 -19.21 16.45
C PRO A 761 16.30 -18.30 15.30
N ASP A 762 17.23 -17.56 14.68
CA ASP A 762 16.92 -16.67 13.55
C ASP A 762 16.42 -17.44 12.31
N ILE A 763 17.06 -18.57 12.00
CA ILE A 763 16.63 -19.46 10.90
C ILE A 763 15.29 -20.12 11.25
N HIS A 764 15.08 -20.45 12.53
CA HIS A 764 13.82 -21.03 13.01
C HIS A 764 12.65 -20.05 12.82
N PHE A 765 12.74 -18.83 13.36
CA PHE A 765 11.65 -17.86 13.30
C PHE A 765 11.44 -17.24 11.91
N GLY A 766 12.51 -17.00 11.15
CA GLY A 766 12.41 -16.47 9.78
C GLY A 766 11.82 -17.45 8.76
N ARG A 767 11.51 -18.68 9.17
CA ARG A 767 10.90 -19.72 8.32
C ARG A 767 9.49 -20.11 8.78
N LEU A 768 9.06 -19.62 9.95
CA LEU A 768 7.70 -19.74 10.48
C LEU A 768 6.81 -18.55 10.07
N SER A 769 7.40 -17.42 9.68
CA SER A 769 6.74 -16.29 9.01
C SER A 769 6.56 -16.55 7.52
#